data_AF-A0A1Q3RK59-F1
#
_entry.id   AF-A0A1Q3RK59-F1
#
_cell.length_a   1.000
_cell.length_b   1.000
_cell.length_c   1.000
_cell.angle_alpha   90.00
_cell.angle_beta   90.00
_cell.angle_gamma   90.00
#
_symmetry.space_group_name_H-M   'P 1'
#
loop_
_entity.id
_entity.type
_entity.pdbx_description
1 polymer ?
#
loop_
_entity_poly.entity_id
_entity_poly.type
_entity_poly.pdbx_seq_one_letter_code
_entity_poly.pdbx_strand_id
1 'polypeptide(L)'
;MGKYSELLYDDIGTSYERKNKYLLELARLQKRLTQNDSQAAELIKKHKSNKKVHPYNVALKAFKKEEANFLKTLNAKKKVYSNEIKSKNDRKSLQMKVQLFDANEKIKFYEAYTNLSYEAKLAYEASKIISNQLPEIIETYEVNRNRLAEVNEQLKNVSGDAESKANASYNEYKSQQNANLKEQKIALKEKRRSRLISEKALKNGIVALKRTRKDELGQKKFESISYSLKEEKANLKFVLSKGIKRERNVLKSNISDLRRKTPIEIERTSPFVSKLTAVLPGLGQFLNKQYLKAILFTLATLFIYVIAIPYALGFGNYQGQGIAGLISLAEGGPKVAKSLIFMIEGIVAILLLVFAVSLFLLSYFDVRKVEKDLIKGTRQRNWFETITKIKQDGFPYLVSLPALMVIIFIVIVPIMTTILLSFTGMDPKHQSKFTWVGIDNYKLIATGTGLAGSVFWSILGWTLIWTLTATTLAILVGFLLAIIANNDRIKGKTFFRVVYLLPWAVPAFITIMFFSIMFSADGSITQLIEKIFRVHLEVKNDPFLARVTLILLQTWLGSSYVFLLSTGVLQAIPGDLYEAAQIDGATEWQKLKRITLPIVLFQTAPLLVGQYTFNFNNFSIIYLFNSGGPFNPSKYGNLAGTTDLLISYIYKLTMENQYQSIGAAITIVISAGLMIFAFIGFKNSKAFKEERL
;
A
#
# COMPACT_ATOMS: atom_id res chain seq x y z
N MET A 1 20.46 -39.83 2.80
CA MET A 1 21.16 -39.13 1.69
C MET A 1 20.14 -38.33 0.90
N GLY A 2 20.45 -37.11 0.47
CA GLY A 2 19.57 -36.39 -0.45
C GLY A 2 19.56 -37.06 -1.84
N LYS A 3 18.41 -37.01 -2.51
CA LYS A 3 18.18 -37.62 -3.83
C LYS A 3 18.45 -36.59 -4.93
N TYR A 4 19.16 -37.00 -5.98
CA TYR A 4 19.30 -36.23 -7.21
C TYR A 4 18.08 -36.50 -8.11
N SER A 5 17.55 -35.46 -8.74
CA SER A 5 16.49 -35.58 -9.75
C SER A 5 17.10 -35.92 -11.11
N GLU A 6 16.48 -36.79 -11.92
CA GLU A 6 16.90 -37.06 -13.31
C GLU A 6 16.70 -35.84 -14.21
N LEU A 7 15.63 -35.07 -13.94
CA LEU A 7 15.24 -33.88 -14.68
C LEU A 7 15.53 -32.61 -13.86
N LEU A 8 15.87 -31.55 -14.58
CA LEU A 8 15.94 -30.18 -14.09
C LEU A 8 14.74 -29.41 -14.60
N TYR A 9 14.35 -28.36 -13.89
CA TYR A 9 13.26 -27.48 -14.27
C TYR A 9 13.76 -26.05 -14.40
N ASP A 10 13.21 -25.32 -15.38
CA ASP A 10 13.43 -23.89 -15.55
C ASP A 10 12.43 -23.05 -14.73
N ASP A 11 12.53 -21.71 -14.76
CA ASP A 11 11.64 -20.81 -13.98
C ASP A 11 10.16 -20.89 -14.42
N ILE A 12 9.86 -21.50 -15.58
CA ILE A 12 8.53 -21.64 -16.18
C ILE A 12 7.97 -23.07 -15.96
N GLY A 13 8.79 -24.01 -15.48
CA GLY A 13 8.41 -25.39 -15.22
C GLY A 13 8.71 -26.36 -16.37
N THR A 14 9.40 -25.92 -17.42
CA THR A 14 9.86 -26.79 -18.51
C THR A 14 10.93 -27.74 -17.99
N SER A 15 10.81 -29.03 -18.29
CA SER A 15 11.77 -30.05 -17.87
C SER A 15 12.92 -30.19 -18.86
N TYR A 16 14.13 -30.40 -18.34
CA TYR A 16 15.36 -30.62 -19.09
C TYR A 16 16.13 -31.82 -18.53
N GLU A 17 16.78 -32.58 -19.40
CA GLU A 17 17.71 -33.63 -18.95
C GLU A 17 19.01 -33.05 -18.39
N ARG A 18 19.66 -33.74 -17.46
CA ARG A 18 20.99 -33.33 -17.00
C ARG A 18 22.05 -33.48 -18.09
N LYS A 19 22.85 -32.43 -18.28
CA LYS A 19 24.12 -32.48 -19.03
C LYS A 19 25.23 -33.10 -18.19
N ASN A 20 25.21 -32.93 -16.86
CA ASN A 20 26.09 -33.64 -15.95
C ASN A 20 25.73 -35.13 -15.88
N LYS A 21 26.40 -35.92 -16.73
CA LYS A 21 26.21 -37.37 -16.82
C LYS A 21 26.53 -38.09 -15.51
N TYR A 22 27.54 -37.62 -14.75
CA TYR A 22 27.84 -38.18 -13.44
C TYR A 22 26.66 -38.07 -12.45
N LEU A 23 26.02 -36.89 -12.37
CA LEU A 23 24.85 -36.68 -11.52
C LEU A 23 23.59 -37.37 -12.05
N LEU A 24 23.45 -37.48 -13.38
CA LEU A 24 22.34 -38.22 -14.02
C LEU A 24 22.40 -39.71 -13.68
N GLU A 25 23.58 -40.32 -13.78
CA GLU A 25 23.80 -41.72 -13.43
C GLU A 25 23.57 -41.97 -11.95
N LEU A 26 24.01 -41.05 -11.07
CA LEU A 26 23.67 -41.10 -9.64
C LEU A 26 22.16 -41.03 -9.40
N ALA A 27 21.44 -40.15 -10.10
CA ALA A 27 19.99 -40.03 -9.97
C ALA A 27 19.29 -41.35 -10.38
N ARG A 28 19.69 -41.94 -11.50
CA ARG A 28 19.17 -43.23 -11.99
C ARG A 28 19.45 -44.38 -11.02
N LEU A 29 20.68 -44.46 -10.49
CA LEU A 29 21.02 -45.47 -9.48
C LEU A 29 20.25 -45.28 -8.17
N GLN A 30 20.03 -44.03 -7.73
CA GLN A 30 19.19 -43.73 -6.56
C GLN A 30 17.72 -44.10 -6.79
N LYS A 31 17.21 -43.97 -8.02
CA LYS A 31 15.86 -44.40 -8.40
C LYS A 31 15.73 -45.93 -8.38
N ARG A 32 16.74 -46.67 -8.89
CA ARG A 32 16.80 -48.13 -8.78
C ARG A 32 16.80 -48.59 -7.32
N LEU A 33 17.55 -47.92 -6.45
CA LEU A 33 17.56 -48.23 -5.02
C LEU A 33 16.17 -48.04 -4.37
N THR A 34 15.38 -47.07 -4.82
CA THR A 34 14.00 -46.89 -4.34
C THR A 34 13.02 -47.93 -4.89
N GLN A 35 13.41 -48.68 -5.91
CA GLN A 35 12.65 -49.78 -6.51
C GLN A 35 13.12 -51.16 -5.98
N ASN A 36 13.76 -51.20 -4.81
CA ASN A 36 14.26 -52.40 -4.13
C ASN A 36 15.32 -53.22 -4.89
N ASP A 37 16.10 -52.58 -5.78
CA ASP A 37 17.27 -53.20 -6.38
C ASP A 37 18.40 -53.37 -5.35
N SER A 38 18.69 -54.62 -4.97
CA SER A 38 19.70 -54.98 -3.96
C SER A 38 21.13 -54.60 -4.34
N GLN A 39 21.43 -54.47 -5.63
CA GLN A 39 22.78 -54.10 -6.12
C GLN A 39 22.99 -52.58 -6.21
N ALA A 40 21.90 -51.80 -6.22
CA ALA A 40 21.97 -50.35 -6.43
C ALA A 40 22.76 -49.61 -5.34
N ALA A 41 22.71 -50.08 -4.08
CA ALA A 41 23.45 -49.45 -2.97
C ALA A 41 24.98 -49.54 -3.16
N GLU A 42 25.46 -50.71 -3.59
CA GLU A 42 26.88 -50.94 -3.84
C GLU A 42 27.37 -50.17 -5.06
N LEU A 43 26.58 -50.16 -6.15
CA LEU A 43 26.87 -49.38 -7.35
C LEU A 43 26.96 -47.87 -7.05
N ILE A 44 26.08 -47.33 -6.19
CA ILE A 44 26.16 -45.92 -5.76
C ILE A 44 27.47 -45.64 -5.01
N LYS A 45 27.91 -46.55 -4.13
CA LYS A 45 29.15 -46.40 -3.36
C LYS A 45 30.36 -46.39 -4.30
N LYS A 46 30.42 -47.35 -5.24
CA LYS A 46 31.46 -47.44 -6.29
C LYS A 46 31.47 -46.23 -7.23
N HIS A 47 30.29 -45.74 -7.62
CA HIS A 47 30.19 -44.57 -8.48
C HIS A 47 30.69 -43.30 -7.79
N LYS A 48 30.39 -43.14 -6.50
CA LYS A 48 30.89 -42.02 -5.68
C LYS A 48 32.39 -42.06 -5.44
N SER A 49 32.99 -43.23 -5.22
CA SER A 49 34.45 -43.34 -5.08
C SER A 49 35.16 -42.94 -6.38
N ASN A 50 34.57 -43.24 -7.53
CA ASN A 50 35.13 -42.94 -8.85
C ASN A 50 34.80 -41.53 -9.37
N LYS A 51 34.24 -40.63 -8.53
CA LYS A 51 33.83 -39.27 -8.93
C LYS A 51 34.92 -38.52 -9.71
N LYS A 52 36.16 -38.55 -9.24
CA LYS A 52 37.27 -37.79 -9.85
C LYS A 52 37.71 -38.35 -11.22
N VAL A 53 37.49 -39.64 -11.46
CA VAL A 53 37.96 -40.37 -12.65
C VAL A 53 36.85 -40.48 -13.71
N HIS A 54 35.60 -40.20 -13.34
CA HIS A 54 34.45 -40.24 -14.25
C HIS A 54 34.67 -39.37 -15.50
N PRO A 55 34.44 -39.88 -16.74
CA PRO A 55 34.76 -39.18 -17.99
C PRO A 55 34.20 -37.74 -18.05
N TYR A 56 32.94 -37.56 -17.64
CA TYR A 56 32.32 -36.23 -17.55
C TYR A 56 33.07 -35.26 -16.62
N ASN A 57 33.48 -35.70 -15.42
CA ASN A 57 34.14 -34.81 -14.45
C ASN A 57 35.57 -34.48 -14.89
N VAL A 58 36.25 -35.39 -15.58
CA VAL A 58 37.55 -35.14 -16.22
C VAL A 58 37.40 -34.09 -17.32
N ALA A 59 36.43 -34.26 -18.23
CA ALA A 59 36.14 -33.29 -19.29
C ALA A 59 35.72 -31.92 -18.73
N LEU A 60 34.86 -31.90 -17.70
CA LEU A 60 34.45 -30.67 -17.03
C LEU A 60 35.63 -29.96 -16.37
N LYS A 61 36.55 -30.69 -15.74
CA LYS A 61 37.77 -30.12 -15.12
C LYS A 61 38.71 -29.54 -16.17
N ALA A 62 38.91 -30.23 -17.30
CA ALA A 62 39.69 -29.73 -18.43
C ALA A 62 39.08 -28.44 -18.99
N PHE A 63 37.78 -28.46 -19.29
CA PHE A 63 37.02 -27.28 -19.72
C PHE A 63 37.15 -26.12 -18.73
N LYS A 64 36.99 -26.35 -17.42
CA LYS A 64 37.11 -25.28 -16.40
C LYS A 64 38.51 -24.66 -16.36
N LYS A 65 39.56 -25.45 -16.60
CA LYS A 65 40.94 -24.94 -16.69
C LYS A 65 41.13 -24.09 -17.95
N GLU A 66 40.63 -24.56 -19.09
CA GLU A 66 40.66 -23.81 -20.35
C GLU A 66 39.84 -22.53 -20.27
N GLU A 67 38.64 -22.58 -19.69
CA GLU A 67 37.75 -21.44 -19.46
C GLU A 67 38.45 -20.37 -18.61
N ALA A 68 39.13 -20.76 -17.54
CA ALA A 68 39.89 -19.82 -16.70
C ALA A 68 41.04 -19.15 -17.47
N ASN A 69 41.80 -19.90 -18.25
CA ASN A 69 42.88 -19.37 -19.10
C ASN A 69 42.32 -18.45 -20.18
N PHE A 70 41.26 -18.86 -20.87
CA PHE A 70 40.56 -18.08 -21.87
C PHE A 70 40.05 -16.75 -21.30
N LEU A 71 39.38 -16.77 -20.15
CA LEU A 71 38.86 -15.55 -19.50
C LEU A 71 40.00 -14.59 -19.07
N LYS A 72 41.14 -15.11 -18.63
CA LYS A 72 42.34 -14.30 -18.33
C LYS A 72 42.88 -13.62 -19.60
N THR A 73 43.02 -14.37 -20.69
CA THR A 73 43.47 -13.86 -21.98
C THR A 73 42.47 -12.87 -22.58
N LEU A 74 41.17 -13.16 -22.50
CA LEU A 74 40.09 -12.29 -22.97
C LEU A 74 40.10 -10.94 -22.25
N ASN A 75 40.32 -10.94 -20.93
CA ASN A 75 40.43 -9.70 -20.16
C ASN A 75 41.63 -8.85 -20.60
N ALA A 76 42.76 -9.47 -20.95
CA ALA A 76 43.91 -8.76 -21.52
C ALA A 76 43.57 -8.19 -22.92
N LYS A 77 43.02 -9.01 -23.81
CA LYS A 77 42.57 -8.59 -25.16
C LYS A 77 41.57 -7.42 -25.09
N LYS A 78 40.61 -7.45 -24.17
CA LYS A 78 39.63 -6.37 -23.97
C LYS A 78 40.27 -5.06 -23.56
N LYS A 79 41.32 -5.08 -22.73
CA LYS A 79 42.07 -3.87 -22.36
C LYS A 79 42.78 -3.28 -23.57
N VAL A 80 43.44 -4.12 -24.38
CA VAL A 80 44.11 -3.71 -25.61
C VAL A 80 43.10 -3.09 -26.59
N TYR A 81 42.04 -3.83 -26.93
CA TYR A 81 40.97 -3.35 -27.81
C TYR A 81 40.33 -2.05 -27.31
N SER A 82 40.06 -1.97 -25.99
CA SER A 82 39.50 -0.76 -25.38
C SER A 82 40.44 0.45 -25.48
N ASN A 83 41.76 0.26 -25.51
CA ASN A 83 42.72 1.34 -25.65
C ASN A 83 42.85 1.80 -27.11
N GLU A 84 42.84 0.87 -28.06
CA GLU A 84 42.92 1.14 -29.51
C GLU A 84 41.77 2.03 -29.99
N ILE A 85 40.54 1.76 -29.54
CA ILE A 85 39.35 2.48 -30.00
C ILE A 85 38.98 3.66 -29.09
N LYS A 86 39.73 3.93 -28.01
CA LYS A 86 39.41 4.93 -26.99
C LYS A 86 39.35 6.36 -27.53
N SER A 87 40.31 6.72 -28.39
CA SER A 87 40.44 8.07 -28.94
C SER A 87 39.30 8.46 -29.88
N LYS A 88 38.70 7.47 -30.54
CA LYS A 88 37.68 7.66 -31.59
C LYS A 88 36.24 7.54 -31.08
N ASN A 89 36.03 7.09 -29.85
CA ASN A 89 34.68 6.77 -29.33
C ASN A 89 34.43 7.43 -27.97
N ASP A 90 33.21 7.89 -27.74
CA ASP A 90 32.81 8.31 -26.40
C ASP A 90 32.65 7.12 -25.46
N ARG A 91 32.57 7.40 -24.16
CA ARG A 91 32.51 6.38 -23.10
C ARG A 91 31.37 5.36 -23.29
N LYS A 92 30.20 5.76 -23.80
CA LYS A 92 29.07 4.82 -23.95
C LYS A 92 29.25 3.94 -25.18
N SER A 93 29.64 4.50 -26.33
CA SER A 93 29.96 3.71 -27.52
C SER A 93 31.09 2.73 -27.21
N LEU A 94 32.17 3.20 -26.58
CA LEU A 94 33.30 2.36 -26.16
C LEU A 94 32.86 1.16 -25.33
N GLN A 95 32.01 1.37 -24.32
CA GLN A 95 31.49 0.27 -23.48
C GLN A 95 30.70 -0.76 -24.28
N MET A 96 29.88 -0.33 -25.24
CA MET A 96 29.08 -1.22 -26.07
C MET A 96 29.96 -1.98 -27.07
N LYS A 97 30.93 -1.33 -27.72
CA LYS A 97 31.89 -1.99 -28.62
C LYS A 97 32.77 -3.02 -27.90
N VAL A 98 33.25 -2.71 -26.69
CA VAL A 98 33.99 -3.68 -25.85
C VAL A 98 33.08 -4.85 -25.42
N GLN A 99 31.80 -4.59 -25.16
CA GLN A 99 30.83 -5.65 -24.85
C GLN A 99 30.56 -6.55 -26.08
N LEU A 100 30.49 -5.98 -27.27
CA LEU A 100 30.35 -6.73 -28.53
C LEU A 100 31.58 -7.60 -28.80
N PHE A 101 32.79 -7.04 -28.64
CA PHE A 101 34.04 -7.80 -28.76
C PHE A 101 34.10 -8.98 -27.77
N ASP A 102 33.73 -8.74 -26.50
CA ASP A 102 33.65 -9.79 -25.47
C ASP A 102 32.67 -10.91 -25.86
N ALA A 103 31.52 -10.56 -26.44
CA ALA A 103 30.54 -11.52 -26.90
C ALA A 103 31.08 -12.37 -28.07
N ASN A 104 31.70 -11.75 -29.07
CA ASN A 104 32.22 -12.43 -30.25
C ASN A 104 33.33 -13.44 -29.89
N GLU A 105 34.26 -13.07 -29.02
CA GLU A 105 35.30 -14.01 -28.57
C GLU A 105 34.72 -15.16 -27.74
N LYS A 106 33.67 -14.90 -26.95
CA LYS A 106 32.97 -15.94 -26.18
C LYS A 106 32.19 -16.91 -27.07
N ILE A 107 31.59 -16.44 -28.17
CA ILE A 107 30.91 -17.33 -29.13
C ILE A 107 31.90 -18.36 -29.64
N LYS A 108 33.08 -17.91 -30.12
CA LYS A 108 34.15 -18.78 -30.64
C LYS A 108 34.61 -19.82 -29.62
N PHE A 109 34.72 -19.44 -28.35
CA PHE A 109 35.20 -20.35 -27.30
C PHE A 109 34.12 -21.34 -26.81
N TYR A 110 32.91 -20.87 -26.51
CA TYR A 110 31.90 -21.71 -25.85
C TYR A 110 31.13 -22.65 -26.80
N GLU A 111 31.20 -22.43 -28.12
CA GLU A 111 30.52 -23.26 -29.13
C GLU A 111 30.79 -24.76 -28.96
N ALA A 112 32.07 -25.12 -28.83
CA ALA A 112 32.51 -26.51 -28.64
C ALA A 112 32.03 -27.13 -27.32
N TYR A 113 31.68 -26.32 -26.33
CA TYR A 113 31.33 -26.75 -24.98
C TYR A 113 29.83 -26.68 -24.67
N THR A 114 29.01 -26.27 -25.63
CA THR A 114 27.55 -26.13 -25.46
C THR A 114 26.91 -27.43 -24.98
N ASN A 115 27.35 -28.60 -25.44
CA ASN A 115 26.81 -29.90 -25.01
C ASN A 115 27.34 -30.38 -23.66
N LEU A 116 28.47 -29.84 -23.18
CA LEU A 116 29.13 -30.27 -21.95
C LEU A 116 28.45 -29.72 -20.68
N SER A 117 28.02 -28.45 -20.69
CA SER A 117 27.38 -27.83 -19.52
C SER A 117 26.32 -26.79 -19.91
N TYR A 118 25.34 -26.58 -19.02
CA TYR A 118 24.36 -25.52 -19.19
C TYR A 118 24.97 -24.13 -19.02
N GLU A 119 26.04 -23.99 -18.25
CA GLU A 119 26.82 -22.75 -18.10
C GLU A 119 27.47 -22.35 -19.43
N ALA A 120 28.12 -23.28 -20.12
CA ALA A 120 28.73 -23.04 -21.43
C ALA A 120 27.66 -22.71 -22.48
N LYS A 121 26.53 -23.47 -22.49
CA LYS A 121 25.40 -23.17 -23.37
C LYS A 121 24.84 -21.77 -23.14
N LEU A 122 24.60 -21.39 -21.88
CA LEU A 122 24.10 -20.07 -21.52
C LEU A 122 25.07 -18.95 -21.94
N ALA A 123 26.38 -19.15 -21.74
CA ALA A 123 27.39 -18.17 -22.13
C ALA A 123 27.46 -17.99 -23.66
N TYR A 124 27.36 -19.08 -24.42
CA TYR A 124 27.30 -19.05 -25.88
C TYR A 124 26.04 -18.33 -26.39
N GLU A 125 24.85 -18.77 -25.95
CA GLU A 125 23.58 -18.22 -26.42
C GLU A 125 23.37 -16.76 -25.99
N ALA A 126 23.79 -16.38 -24.77
CA ALA A 126 23.73 -15.00 -24.32
C ALA A 126 24.67 -14.09 -25.13
N SER A 127 25.88 -14.57 -25.45
CA SER A 127 26.79 -13.85 -26.33
C SER A 127 26.25 -13.71 -27.75
N LYS A 128 25.54 -14.72 -28.28
CA LYS A 128 24.88 -14.65 -29.60
C LYS A 128 23.80 -13.58 -29.64
N ILE A 129 22.97 -13.47 -28.60
CA ILE A 129 21.98 -12.39 -28.47
C ILE A 129 22.67 -11.02 -28.48
N ILE A 130 23.77 -10.88 -27.72
CA ILE A 130 24.55 -9.63 -27.70
C ILE A 130 25.12 -9.33 -29.08
N SER A 131 25.75 -10.30 -29.74
CA SER A 131 26.34 -10.14 -31.07
C SER A 131 25.32 -9.73 -32.13
N ASN A 132 24.08 -10.20 -32.01
CA ASN A 132 23.03 -9.90 -33.00
C ASN A 132 22.37 -8.54 -32.77
N GLN A 133 22.09 -8.16 -31.51
CA GLN A 133 21.29 -6.96 -31.20
C GLN A 133 22.13 -5.72 -30.88
N LEU A 134 23.34 -5.89 -30.33
CA LEU A 134 24.15 -4.75 -29.90
C LEU A 134 24.70 -3.89 -31.06
N PRO A 135 25.03 -4.42 -32.26
CA PRO A 135 25.49 -3.59 -33.38
C PRO A 135 24.50 -2.49 -33.77
N GLU A 136 23.21 -2.82 -33.92
CA GLU A 136 22.14 -1.87 -34.28
C GLU A 136 21.98 -0.76 -33.23
N ILE A 137 22.10 -1.11 -31.94
CA ILE A 137 22.05 -0.13 -30.83
C ILE A 137 23.27 0.82 -30.88
N ILE A 138 24.45 0.29 -31.21
CA ILE A 138 25.67 1.10 -31.36
C ILE A 138 25.53 2.05 -32.53
N GLU A 139 25.09 1.55 -33.68
CA GLU A 139 24.87 2.35 -34.89
C GLU A 139 23.85 3.46 -34.63
N THR A 140 22.69 3.11 -34.07
CA THR A 140 21.64 4.09 -33.69
C THR A 140 22.20 5.16 -32.76
N TYR A 141 23.00 4.78 -31.76
CA TYR A 141 23.63 5.73 -30.85
C TYR A 141 24.62 6.67 -31.57
N GLU A 142 25.48 6.12 -32.43
CA GLU A 142 26.51 6.89 -33.14
C GLU A 142 25.90 7.84 -34.18
N VAL A 143 24.94 7.37 -34.97
CA VAL A 143 24.21 8.19 -35.95
C VAL A 143 23.50 9.36 -35.27
N ASN A 144 22.72 9.10 -34.22
CA ASN A 144 22.02 10.15 -33.49
C ASN A 144 22.97 11.12 -32.77
N ARG A 145 24.15 10.64 -32.35
CA ARG A 145 25.17 11.48 -31.72
C ARG A 145 25.85 12.40 -32.73
N ASN A 146 26.21 11.87 -33.90
CA ASN A 146 26.79 12.65 -34.98
C ASN A 146 25.78 13.70 -35.49
N ARG A 147 24.52 13.29 -35.68
CA ARG A 147 23.44 14.21 -36.03
C ARG A 147 23.24 15.30 -34.98
N LEU A 148 23.35 14.97 -33.69
CA LEU A 148 23.31 15.97 -32.63
C LEU A 148 24.47 16.96 -32.71
N ALA A 149 25.67 16.53 -33.10
CA ALA A 149 26.81 17.42 -33.32
C ALA A 149 26.55 18.38 -34.49
N GLU A 150 26.06 17.85 -35.63
CA GLU A 150 25.66 18.64 -36.80
C GLU A 150 24.59 19.67 -36.45
N VAL A 151 23.51 19.27 -35.78
CA VAL A 151 22.42 20.18 -35.37
C VAL A 151 22.94 21.27 -34.42
N ASN A 152 23.91 20.97 -33.56
CA ASN A 152 24.52 21.99 -32.69
C ASN A 152 25.37 22.99 -33.48
N GLU A 153 26.03 22.56 -34.55
CA GLU A 153 26.78 23.43 -35.44
C GLU A 153 25.85 24.29 -36.30
N GLN A 154 24.81 23.68 -36.88
CA GLN A 154 23.76 24.40 -37.60
C GLN A 154 23.09 25.47 -36.73
N LEU A 155 22.81 25.17 -35.46
CA LEU A 155 22.26 26.13 -34.51
C LEU A 155 23.18 27.33 -34.24
N LYS A 156 24.50 27.18 -34.34
CA LYS A 156 25.45 28.30 -34.20
C LYS A 156 25.47 29.18 -35.45
N ASN A 157 25.19 28.60 -36.61
CA ASN A 157 25.30 29.23 -37.92
C ASN A 157 23.93 29.74 -38.46
N VAL A 158 22.88 29.79 -37.64
CA VAL A 158 21.56 30.30 -38.07
C VAL A 158 21.64 31.80 -38.34
N SER A 159 21.22 32.22 -39.55
CA SER A 159 21.14 33.64 -39.92
C SER A 159 20.02 34.35 -39.15
N GLY A 160 20.36 35.48 -38.51
CA GLY A 160 19.40 36.32 -37.78
C GLY A 160 18.29 36.88 -38.66
N ASP A 161 18.56 37.13 -39.95
CA ASP A 161 17.57 37.70 -40.89
C ASP A 161 16.47 36.69 -41.25
N ALA A 162 16.85 35.43 -41.46
CA ALA A 162 15.89 34.36 -41.74
C ALA A 162 14.99 34.08 -40.52
N GLU A 163 15.54 34.16 -39.31
CA GLU A 163 14.80 33.96 -38.06
C GLU A 163 13.85 35.14 -37.77
N SER A 164 14.28 36.37 -38.06
CA SER A 164 13.43 37.57 -37.96
C SER A 164 12.21 37.47 -38.90
N LYS A 165 12.43 37.06 -40.17
CA LYS A 165 11.35 36.84 -41.15
C LYS A 165 10.37 35.74 -40.70
N ALA A 166 10.87 34.61 -40.21
CA ALA A 166 10.04 33.52 -39.71
C ALA A 166 9.20 33.95 -38.48
N ASN A 167 9.79 34.73 -37.56
CA ASN A 167 9.08 35.25 -36.39
C ASN A 167 8.00 36.27 -36.78
N ALA A 168 8.26 37.13 -37.75
CA ALA A 168 7.28 38.06 -38.29
C ALA A 168 6.10 37.31 -38.93
N SER A 169 6.37 36.32 -39.80
CA SER A 169 5.35 35.48 -40.43
C SER A 169 4.51 34.71 -39.40
N TYR A 170 5.14 34.16 -38.35
CA TYR A 170 4.43 33.49 -37.27
C TYR A 170 3.49 34.44 -36.50
N ASN A 171 3.95 35.66 -36.19
CA ASN A 171 3.13 36.63 -35.46
C ASN A 171 1.92 37.09 -36.28
N GLU A 172 2.10 37.29 -37.58
CA GLU A 172 1.00 37.59 -38.50
C GLU A 172 -0.02 36.44 -38.56
N TYR A 173 0.45 35.21 -38.80
CA TYR A 173 -0.39 34.01 -38.83
C TYR A 173 -1.13 33.78 -37.50
N LYS A 174 -0.47 34.05 -36.37
CA LYS A 174 -1.09 34.03 -35.04
C LYS A 174 -2.22 35.04 -34.90
N SER A 175 -2.06 36.23 -35.46
CA SER A 175 -3.12 37.25 -35.46
C SER A 175 -4.32 36.77 -36.28
N GLN A 176 -4.08 36.28 -37.50
CA GLN A 176 -5.11 35.72 -38.39
C GLN A 176 -5.87 34.57 -37.72
N GLN A 177 -5.17 33.63 -37.10
CA GLN A 177 -5.79 32.48 -36.42
C GLN A 177 -6.57 32.87 -35.16
N ASN A 178 -6.17 33.94 -34.46
CA ASN A 178 -6.95 34.46 -33.33
C ASN A 178 -8.24 35.14 -33.81
N ALA A 179 -8.20 35.84 -34.94
CA ALA A 179 -9.38 36.42 -35.58
C ALA A 179 -10.36 35.32 -36.04
N ASN A 180 -9.86 34.31 -36.76
CA ASN A 180 -10.64 33.16 -37.23
C ASN A 180 -11.28 32.40 -36.05
N LEU A 181 -10.53 32.15 -34.97
CA LEU A 181 -11.08 31.51 -33.77
C LEU A 181 -12.19 32.37 -33.12
N LYS A 182 -12.09 33.70 -33.15
CA LYS A 182 -13.12 34.59 -32.61
C LYS A 182 -14.40 34.50 -33.45
N GLU A 183 -14.25 34.54 -34.77
CA GLU A 183 -15.36 34.42 -35.73
C GLU A 183 -16.08 33.08 -35.62
N GLN A 184 -15.34 31.97 -35.65
CA GLN A 184 -15.93 30.63 -35.55
C GLN A 184 -16.62 30.38 -34.19
N LYS A 185 -16.12 31.00 -33.10
CA LYS A 185 -16.83 30.99 -31.81
C LYS A 185 -18.15 31.76 -31.86
N ILE A 186 -18.18 32.89 -32.57
CA ILE A 186 -19.42 33.67 -32.76
C ILE A 186 -20.41 32.82 -33.56
N ALA A 187 -19.99 32.23 -34.68
CA ALA A 187 -20.83 31.35 -35.50
C ALA A 187 -21.38 30.14 -34.70
N LEU A 188 -20.56 29.50 -33.86
CA LEU A 188 -21.04 28.42 -32.98
C LEU A 188 -22.05 28.92 -31.93
N LYS A 189 -21.85 30.12 -31.37
CA LYS A 189 -22.81 30.73 -30.44
C LYS A 189 -24.13 31.07 -31.14
N GLU A 190 -24.08 31.52 -32.39
CA GLU A 190 -25.28 31.78 -33.20
C GLU A 190 -26.03 30.50 -33.53
N LYS A 191 -25.35 29.43 -33.95
CA LYS A 191 -25.96 28.10 -34.11
C LYS A 191 -26.63 27.59 -32.84
N ARG A 192 -26.10 27.94 -31.66
CA ARG A 192 -26.74 27.64 -30.38
C ARG A 192 -27.98 28.51 -30.12
N ARG A 193 -27.92 29.81 -30.46
CA ARG A 193 -29.05 30.76 -30.36
C ARG A 193 -30.21 30.34 -31.26
N SER A 194 -29.92 29.86 -32.47
CA SER A 194 -30.91 29.32 -33.42
C SER A 194 -31.35 27.87 -33.13
N ARG A 195 -30.94 27.29 -31.99
CA ARG A 195 -31.27 25.92 -31.54
C ARG A 195 -30.82 24.78 -32.49
N LEU A 196 -29.88 25.03 -33.40
CA LEU A 196 -29.30 24.01 -34.29
C LEU A 196 -28.33 23.05 -33.59
N ILE A 197 -27.73 23.47 -32.47
CA ILE A 197 -26.81 22.64 -31.68
C ILE A 197 -27.12 22.70 -30.18
N SER A 198 -26.80 21.63 -29.45
CA SER A 198 -26.92 21.58 -27.99
C SER A 198 -25.83 22.39 -27.28
N GLU A 199 -26.03 22.71 -26.00
CA GLU A 199 -25.03 23.43 -25.19
C GLU A 199 -23.74 22.61 -24.99
N LYS A 200 -23.87 21.28 -24.85
CA LYS A 200 -22.74 20.35 -24.81
C LYS A 200 -21.96 20.38 -26.14
N ALA A 201 -22.65 20.41 -27.27
CA ALA A 201 -22.03 20.53 -28.60
C ALA A 201 -21.30 21.87 -28.77
N LEU A 202 -21.87 22.99 -28.29
CA LEU A 202 -21.18 24.29 -28.27
C LEU A 202 -19.87 24.23 -27.46
N LYS A 203 -19.92 23.68 -26.23
CA LYS A 203 -18.74 23.57 -25.36
C LYS A 203 -17.65 22.72 -26.00
N ASN A 204 -18.00 21.56 -26.54
CA ASN A 204 -17.07 20.66 -27.22
C ASN A 204 -16.51 21.29 -28.51
N GLY A 205 -17.35 21.96 -29.30
CA GLY A 205 -16.93 22.66 -30.51
C GLY A 205 -15.90 23.75 -30.21
N ILE A 206 -16.14 24.58 -29.19
CA ILE A 206 -15.17 25.61 -28.77
C ILE A 206 -13.82 25.00 -28.34
N VAL A 207 -13.84 23.86 -27.65
CA VAL A 207 -12.62 23.13 -27.26
C VAL A 207 -11.89 22.61 -28.48
N ALA A 208 -12.60 22.00 -29.44
CA ALA A 208 -12.03 21.52 -30.69
C ALA A 208 -11.36 22.66 -31.48
N LEU A 209 -12.03 23.80 -31.66
CA LEU A 209 -11.47 24.96 -32.35
C LEU A 209 -10.20 25.50 -31.68
N LYS A 210 -10.17 25.55 -30.34
CA LYS A 210 -8.96 25.95 -29.60
C LYS A 210 -7.80 24.99 -29.83
N ARG A 211 -8.09 23.69 -29.98
CA ARG A 211 -7.10 22.65 -30.28
C ARG A 211 -6.59 22.78 -31.71
N THR A 212 -7.46 22.87 -32.71
CA THR A 212 -7.08 23.09 -34.11
C THR A 212 -6.15 24.28 -34.27
N ARG A 213 -6.54 25.44 -33.70
CA ARG A 213 -5.69 26.64 -33.70
C ARG A 213 -4.33 26.41 -33.04
N LYS A 214 -4.27 25.64 -31.95
CA LYS A 214 -3.01 25.33 -31.27
C LYS A 214 -2.11 24.47 -32.16
N ASP A 215 -2.68 23.48 -32.84
CA ASP A 215 -1.96 22.55 -33.71
C ASP A 215 -1.42 23.29 -34.96
N GLU A 216 -2.23 24.15 -35.58
CA GLU A 216 -1.83 25.01 -36.71
C GLU A 216 -0.70 26.00 -36.34
N LEU A 217 -0.80 26.66 -35.18
CA LEU A 217 0.29 27.50 -34.69
C LEU A 217 1.54 26.70 -34.36
N GLY A 218 1.37 25.46 -33.89
CA GLY A 218 2.47 24.53 -33.67
C GLY A 218 3.21 24.25 -34.97
N GLN A 219 2.49 23.92 -36.04
CA GLN A 219 3.06 23.69 -37.38
C GLN A 219 3.77 24.94 -37.91
N LYS A 220 3.16 26.12 -37.80
CA LYS A 220 3.76 27.38 -38.26
C LYS A 220 5.09 27.69 -37.57
N LYS A 221 5.26 27.33 -36.29
CA LYS A 221 6.54 27.52 -35.57
C LYS A 221 7.69 26.71 -36.17
N PHE A 222 7.43 25.57 -36.80
CA PHE A 222 8.47 24.74 -37.43
C PHE A 222 9.09 25.38 -38.68
N GLU A 223 8.49 26.43 -39.24
CA GLU A 223 9.10 27.23 -40.30
C GLU A 223 10.33 28.01 -39.78
N SER A 224 10.40 28.31 -38.48
CA SER A 224 11.61 28.85 -37.87
C SER A 224 12.67 27.75 -37.79
N ILE A 225 13.75 27.92 -38.55
CA ILE A 225 14.89 27.00 -38.60
C ILE A 225 15.45 26.76 -37.19
N SER A 226 15.62 27.81 -36.40
CA SER A 226 16.09 27.75 -34.99
C SER A 226 15.13 26.97 -34.09
N TYR A 227 13.81 27.15 -34.23
CA TYR A 227 12.82 26.37 -33.48
C TYR A 227 12.87 24.89 -33.86
N SER A 228 12.85 24.59 -35.17
CA SER A 228 12.92 23.23 -35.70
C SER A 228 14.18 22.48 -35.23
N LEU A 229 15.35 23.11 -35.35
CA LEU A 229 16.62 22.53 -34.88
C LEU A 229 16.67 22.36 -33.35
N LYS A 230 16.03 23.26 -32.57
CA LYS A 230 15.92 23.10 -31.11
C LYS A 230 15.04 21.92 -30.72
N GLU A 231 13.92 21.71 -31.39
CA GLU A 231 13.05 20.55 -31.20
C GLU A 231 13.76 19.25 -31.63
N GLU A 232 14.45 19.25 -32.79
CA GLU A 232 15.25 18.11 -33.25
C GLU A 232 16.35 17.77 -32.22
N LYS A 233 17.08 18.78 -31.73
CA LYS A 233 18.07 18.62 -30.66
C LYS A 233 17.47 18.03 -29.38
N ALA A 234 16.28 18.46 -28.98
CA ALA A 234 15.59 17.92 -27.81
C ALA A 234 15.21 16.44 -28.02
N ASN A 235 14.70 16.10 -29.21
CA ASN A 235 14.39 14.73 -29.59
C ASN A 235 15.64 13.84 -29.61
N LEU A 236 16.73 14.28 -30.26
CA LEU A 236 18.01 13.55 -30.30
C LEU A 236 18.56 13.30 -28.89
N LYS A 237 18.52 14.31 -28.01
CA LYS A 237 18.90 14.13 -26.59
C LYS A 237 18.00 13.11 -25.88
N PHE A 238 16.70 13.10 -26.17
CA PHE A 238 15.78 12.11 -25.63
C PHE A 238 16.12 10.70 -26.14
N VAL A 239 16.34 10.51 -27.44
CA VAL A 239 16.73 9.24 -28.05
C VAL A 239 18.04 8.71 -27.43
N LEU A 240 19.08 9.55 -27.36
CA LEU A 240 20.39 9.19 -26.80
C LEU A 240 20.37 8.86 -25.30
N SER A 241 19.36 9.36 -24.56
CA SER A 241 19.25 9.14 -23.12
C SER A 241 18.23 8.06 -22.74
N LYS A 242 17.02 8.14 -23.28
CA LYS A 242 15.88 7.25 -22.98
C LYS A 242 15.73 6.15 -24.02
N GLY A 243 15.85 6.46 -25.31
CA GLY A 243 15.74 5.49 -26.41
C GLY A 243 16.78 4.37 -26.29
N ILE A 244 18.07 4.73 -26.25
CA ILE A 244 19.17 3.76 -26.09
C ILE A 244 19.06 2.99 -24.77
N LYS A 245 18.60 3.64 -23.69
CA LYS A 245 18.37 2.95 -22.41
C LYS A 245 17.26 1.90 -22.53
N ARG A 246 16.19 2.19 -23.28
CA ARG A 246 15.08 1.26 -23.55
C ARG A 246 15.58 0.05 -24.33
N GLU A 247 16.29 0.26 -25.44
CA GLU A 247 16.85 -0.84 -26.25
C GLU A 247 17.82 -1.71 -25.45
N ARG A 248 18.71 -1.09 -24.66
CA ARG A 248 19.60 -1.85 -23.75
C ARG A 248 18.83 -2.64 -22.68
N ASN A 249 17.68 -2.15 -22.23
CA ASN A 249 16.83 -2.90 -21.32
C ASN A 249 16.13 -4.07 -22.03
N VAL A 250 15.72 -3.91 -23.29
CA VAL A 250 15.19 -5.00 -24.13
C VAL A 250 16.26 -6.09 -24.31
N LEU A 251 17.50 -5.71 -24.66
CA LEU A 251 18.63 -6.64 -24.73
C LEU A 251 18.83 -7.40 -23.41
N LYS A 252 18.83 -6.70 -22.27
CA LYS A 252 18.92 -7.32 -20.94
C LYS A 252 17.74 -8.24 -20.63
N SER A 253 16.54 -7.88 -21.07
CA SER A 253 15.33 -8.70 -20.95
C SER A 253 15.47 -10.00 -21.73
N ASN A 254 15.92 -9.94 -22.98
CA ASN A 254 16.14 -11.12 -23.82
C ASN A 254 17.17 -12.08 -23.19
N ILE A 255 18.27 -11.53 -22.67
CA ILE A 255 19.29 -12.33 -21.95
C ILE A 255 18.71 -12.92 -20.65
N SER A 256 17.89 -12.16 -19.93
CA SER A 256 17.19 -12.62 -18.73
C SER A 256 16.20 -13.76 -19.05
N ASP A 257 15.46 -13.67 -20.16
CA ASP A 257 14.53 -14.71 -20.60
C ASP A 257 15.26 -15.99 -20.96
N LEU A 258 16.39 -15.86 -21.65
CA LEU A 258 17.27 -17.00 -21.91
C LEU A 258 17.78 -17.62 -20.60
N ARG A 259 18.26 -16.81 -19.65
CA ARG A 259 18.70 -17.30 -18.33
C ARG A 259 17.59 -18.04 -17.59
N ARG A 260 16.35 -17.57 -17.69
CA ARG A 260 15.19 -18.19 -17.05
C ARG A 260 14.83 -19.55 -17.64
N LYS A 261 15.08 -19.75 -18.95
CA LYS A 261 14.86 -21.00 -19.70
C LYS A 261 16.03 -21.98 -19.63
N THR A 262 17.22 -21.51 -19.24
CA THR A 262 18.41 -22.36 -19.17
C THR A 262 18.67 -22.83 -17.73
N PRO A 263 18.52 -24.13 -17.42
CA PRO A 263 18.68 -24.63 -16.06
C PRO A 263 20.11 -24.49 -15.54
N ILE A 264 20.28 -24.66 -14.23
CA ILE A 264 21.58 -24.73 -13.54
C ILE A 264 21.78 -26.09 -12.91
N GLU A 265 23.03 -26.58 -12.95
CA GLU A 265 23.39 -27.84 -12.31
C GLU A 265 24.21 -27.58 -11.05
N ILE A 266 23.72 -28.10 -9.92
CA ILE A 266 24.43 -28.08 -8.65
C ILE A 266 24.57 -29.50 -8.10
N GLU A 267 25.63 -29.72 -7.32
CA GLU A 267 25.86 -31.00 -6.64
C GLU A 267 25.10 -31.14 -5.30
N ARG A 268 24.53 -30.04 -4.79
CA ARG A 268 23.82 -30.02 -3.50
C ARG A 268 22.45 -30.68 -3.64
N THR A 269 22.06 -31.47 -2.64
CA THR A 269 20.77 -32.19 -2.61
C THR A 269 19.82 -31.72 -1.51
N SER A 270 20.26 -30.83 -0.62
CA SER A 270 19.45 -30.32 0.49
C SER A 270 19.75 -28.84 0.75
N PRO A 271 18.74 -28.05 1.17
CA PRO A 271 18.92 -26.64 1.51
C PRO A 271 19.61 -26.51 2.87
N PHE A 272 20.94 -26.70 2.90
CA PHE A 272 21.74 -26.67 4.12
C PHE A 272 22.13 -25.24 4.51
N VAL A 273 22.34 -24.36 3.53
CA VAL A 273 22.76 -22.96 3.79
C VAL A 273 21.70 -22.23 4.60
N SER A 274 20.42 -22.41 4.27
CA SER A 274 19.31 -21.81 5.01
C SER A 274 19.28 -22.21 6.49
N LYS A 275 19.67 -23.43 6.83
CA LYS A 275 19.77 -23.86 8.24
C LYS A 275 20.99 -23.24 8.92
N LEU A 276 22.15 -23.27 8.25
CA LEU A 276 23.40 -22.75 8.78
C LEU A 276 23.34 -21.23 9.05
N THR A 277 22.67 -20.49 8.18
CA THR A 277 22.63 -19.02 8.23
C THR A 277 21.35 -18.46 8.85
N ALA A 278 20.53 -19.29 9.51
CA ALA A 278 19.24 -18.87 10.05
C ALA A 278 19.36 -17.74 11.08
N VAL A 279 20.47 -17.72 11.84
CA VAL A 279 20.76 -16.77 12.93
C VAL A 279 21.43 -15.48 12.43
N LEU A 280 21.82 -15.42 11.16
CA LEU A 280 22.48 -14.26 10.55
C LEU A 280 21.80 -13.88 9.22
N PRO A 281 20.69 -13.13 9.26
CA PRO A 281 20.06 -12.58 8.08
C PRO A 281 21.08 -11.91 7.15
N GLY A 282 21.05 -12.28 5.87
CA GLY A 282 21.94 -11.75 4.84
C GLY A 282 23.11 -12.67 4.50
N LEU A 283 23.62 -13.47 5.44
CA LEU A 283 24.73 -14.39 5.18
C LEU A 283 24.33 -15.48 4.16
N GLY A 284 23.11 -16.01 4.27
CA GLY A 284 22.60 -17.01 3.32
C GLY A 284 22.38 -16.46 1.91
N GLN A 285 21.88 -15.23 1.79
CA GLN A 285 21.74 -14.52 0.52
C GLN A 285 23.10 -14.24 -0.11
N PHE A 286 24.10 -13.90 0.71
CA PHE A 286 25.48 -13.72 0.25
C PHE A 286 26.04 -15.01 -0.33
N LEU A 287 25.91 -16.14 0.39
CA LEU A 287 26.35 -17.47 -0.07
C LEU A 287 25.62 -17.95 -1.34
N ASN A 288 24.36 -17.53 -1.53
CA ASN A 288 23.58 -17.78 -2.75
C ASN A 288 23.87 -16.79 -3.89
N LYS A 289 24.87 -15.91 -3.73
CA LYS A 289 25.31 -14.88 -4.71
C LYS A 289 24.25 -13.80 -4.99
N GLN A 290 23.36 -13.51 -4.04
CA GLN A 290 22.37 -12.43 -4.10
C GLN A 290 22.83 -11.22 -3.28
N TYR A 291 23.95 -10.59 -3.68
CA TYR A 291 24.66 -9.58 -2.88
C TYR A 291 23.81 -8.38 -2.42
N LEU A 292 22.93 -7.86 -3.28
CA LEU A 292 22.08 -6.72 -2.89
C LEU A 292 21.03 -7.08 -1.84
N LYS A 293 20.43 -8.27 -1.96
CA LYS A 293 19.55 -8.79 -0.90
C LYS A 293 20.34 -9.07 0.37
N ALA A 294 21.57 -9.58 0.24
CA ALA A 294 22.45 -9.80 1.37
C ALA A 294 22.68 -8.52 2.16
N ILE A 295 23.05 -7.41 1.49
CA ILE A 295 23.22 -6.10 2.12
C ILE A 295 21.96 -5.66 2.86
N LEU A 296 20.77 -5.78 2.24
CA LEU A 296 19.50 -5.41 2.87
C LEU A 296 19.23 -6.24 4.13
N PHE A 297 19.44 -7.55 4.10
CA PHE A 297 19.26 -8.40 5.27
C PHE A 297 20.39 -8.25 6.30
N THR A 298 21.59 -7.80 5.91
CA THR A 298 22.64 -7.44 6.87
C THR A 298 22.23 -6.23 7.70
N LEU A 299 21.50 -5.26 7.12
CA LEU A 299 20.92 -4.16 7.90
C LEU A 299 19.89 -4.69 8.92
N ALA A 300 19.12 -5.71 8.56
CA ALA A 300 18.23 -6.40 9.51
C ALA A 300 19.03 -7.06 10.65
N THR A 301 20.15 -7.71 10.35
CA THR A 301 21.06 -8.25 11.39
C THR A 301 21.55 -7.16 12.34
N LEU A 302 21.99 -6.00 11.81
CA LEU A 302 22.40 -4.88 12.66
C LEU A 302 21.25 -4.40 13.54
N PHE A 303 20.05 -4.20 12.98
CA PHE A 303 18.87 -3.83 13.76
C PHE A 303 18.59 -4.84 14.89
N ILE A 304 18.62 -6.14 14.59
CA ILE A 304 18.31 -7.19 15.57
C ILE A 304 19.31 -7.16 16.73
N TYR A 305 20.61 -7.21 16.44
CA TYR A 305 21.64 -7.40 17.47
C TYR A 305 22.10 -6.11 18.14
N VAL A 306 21.96 -4.96 17.48
CA VAL A 306 22.38 -3.65 18.01
C VAL A 306 21.22 -2.91 18.66
N ILE A 307 19.99 -3.13 18.21
CA ILE A 307 18.81 -2.37 18.67
C ILE A 307 17.83 -3.28 19.40
N ALA A 308 17.22 -4.25 18.71
CA ALA A 308 16.10 -5.00 19.26
C ALA A 308 16.45 -5.84 20.50
N ILE A 309 17.54 -6.62 20.44
CA ILE A 309 17.96 -7.47 21.56
C ILE A 309 18.47 -6.62 22.74
N PRO A 310 19.38 -5.65 22.56
CA PRO A 310 19.84 -4.81 23.67
C PRO A 310 18.70 -4.04 24.34
N TYR A 311 17.80 -3.44 23.57
CA TYR A 311 16.63 -2.74 24.11
C TYR A 311 15.70 -3.70 24.88
N ALA A 312 15.52 -4.93 24.41
CA ALA A 312 14.73 -5.92 25.13
C ALA A 312 15.36 -6.35 26.47
N LEU A 313 16.68 -6.22 26.61
CA LEU A 313 17.45 -6.51 27.82
C LEU A 313 17.59 -5.30 28.77
N GLY A 314 17.05 -4.13 28.43
CA GLY A 314 17.17 -2.93 29.28
C GLY A 314 18.15 -1.88 28.77
N PHE A 315 18.94 -2.17 27.72
CA PHE A 315 19.94 -1.23 27.22
C PHE A 315 19.31 -0.17 26.32
N GLY A 316 19.48 1.10 26.67
CA GLY A 316 18.88 2.23 25.94
C GLY A 316 17.43 2.54 26.33
N ASN A 317 16.89 1.83 27.33
CA ASN A 317 15.66 2.23 28.02
C ASN A 317 15.90 3.50 28.87
N TYR A 318 14.87 4.32 29.01
CA TYR A 318 14.89 5.54 29.80
C TYR A 318 14.90 5.26 31.30
N GLN A 319 14.02 4.36 31.78
CA GLN A 319 13.96 3.94 33.19
C GLN A 319 13.75 2.43 33.37
N GLY A 320 13.16 1.77 32.38
CA GLY A 320 12.74 0.37 32.45
C GLY A 320 13.87 -0.63 32.24
N GLN A 321 13.54 -1.90 32.45
CA GLN A 321 14.45 -3.04 32.35
C GLN A 321 14.13 -3.91 31.12
N GLY A 322 13.75 -3.26 30.01
CA GLY A 322 13.26 -3.93 28.81
C GLY A 322 12.03 -4.80 29.12
N ILE A 323 12.07 -6.07 28.76
CA ILE A 323 10.95 -7.01 28.97
C ILE A 323 10.72 -7.31 30.46
N ALA A 324 11.78 -7.37 31.26
CA ALA A 324 11.64 -7.61 32.70
C ALA A 324 10.85 -6.49 33.39
N GLY A 325 10.88 -5.27 32.83
CA GLY A 325 10.12 -4.13 33.33
C GLY A 325 8.61 -4.30 33.26
N LEU A 326 8.10 -5.12 32.33
CA LEU A 326 6.67 -5.46 32.28
C LEU A 326 6.23 -6.26 33.49
N ILE A 327 7.10 -7.14 33.98
CA ILE A 327 6.75 -8.01 35.11
C ILE A 327 6.87 -7.19 36.40
N SER A 328 7.99 -6.48 36.58
CA SER A 328 8.28 -5.78 37.83
C SER A 328 7.50 -4.49 38.02
N LEU A 329 7.06 -3.79 36.95
CA LEU A 329 6.37 -2.50 37.04
C LEU A 329 7.06 -1.50 38.01
N ALA A 330 8.39 -1.46 38.03
CA ALA A 330 9.19 -0.64 38.95
C ALA A 330 9.04 -0.96 40.45
N GLU A 331 8.57 -2.16 40.80
CA GLU A 331 8.56 -2.70 42.15
C GLU A 331 9.98 -2.73 42.73
N GLY A 332 10.15 -2.27 43.97
CA GLY A 332 11.46 -2.12 44.61
C GLY A 332 12.38 -1.05 44.02
N GLY A 333 11.99 -0.37 42.94
CA GLY A 333 12.79 0.67 42.29
C GLY A 333 12.79 2.04 43.01
N PRO A 334 13.60 3.01 42.56
CA PRO A 334 13.64 4.37 43.12
C PRO A 334 12.26 5.04 43.18
N LYS A 335 12.06 5.99 44.10
CA LYS A 335 10.76 6.71 44.23
C LYS A 335 10.34 7.46 42.95
N VAL A 336 11.31 7.89 42.14
CA VAL A 336 11.09 8.58 40.87
C VAL A 336 10.68 7.66 39.72
N ALA A 337 10.83 6.34 39.87
CA ALA A 337 10.50 5.38 38.84
C ALA A 337 8.98 5.27 38.67
N LYS A 338 8.51 5.32 37.43
CA LYS A 338 7.08 5.24 37.09
C LYS A 338 6.74 3.89 36.48
N SER A 339 5.77 3.17 37.06
CA SER A 339 5.31 1.86 36.57
C SER A 339 4.82 1.90 35.12
N LEU A 340 4.20 3.01 34.70
CA LEU A 340 3.72 3.21 33.33
C LEU A 340 4.87 3.24 32.30
N ILE A 341 6.02 3.83 32.65
CA ILE A 341 7.18 3.89 31.75
C ILE A 341 7.74 2.48 31.52
N PHE A 342 7.89 1.70 32.60
CA PHE A 342 8.35 0.31 32.54
C PHE A 342 7.45 -0.56 31.66
N MET A 343 6.13 -0.34 31.75
CA MET A 343 5.15 -1.03 30.92
C MET A 343 5.30 -0.67 29.43
N ILE A 344 5.32 0.63 29.10
CA ILE A 344 5.44 1.08 27.71
C ILE A 344 6.75 0.59 27.08
N GLU A 345 7.86 0.71 27.80
CA GLU A 345 9.17 0.30 27.31
C GLU A 345 9.27 -1.20 27.09
N GLY A 346 8.67 -2.01 27.96
CA GLY A 346 8.62 -3.45 27.73
C GLY A 346 7.65 -3.85 26.60
N ILE A 347 6.55 -3.13 26.39
CA ILE A 347 5.70 -3.31 25.18
C ILE A 347 6.53 -3.05 23.91
N VAL A 348 7.26 -1.93 23.89
CA VAL A 348 8.14 -1.58 22.77
C VAL A 348 9.20 -2.67 22.56
N ALA A 349 9.80 -3.20 23.64
CA ALA A 349 10.73 -4.31 23.55
C ALA A 349 10.12 -5.56 22.91
N ILE A 350 8.91 -5.96 23.30
CA ILE A 350 8.19 -7.09 22.69
C ILE A 350 7.96 -6.83 21.19
N LEU A 351 7.52 -5.62 20.81
CA LEU A 351 7.29 -5.28 19.41
C LEU A 351 8.58 -5.33 18.58
N LEU A 352 9.69 -4.81 19.11
CA LEU A 352 10.99 -4.89 18.45
C LEU A 352 11.45 -6.34 18.28
N LEU A 353 11.23 -7.21 19.28
CA LEU A 353 11.54 -8.64 19.17
C LEU A 353 10.64 -9.37 18.18
N VAL A 354 9.32 -9.11 18.16
CA VAL A 354 8.42 -9.69 17.18
C VAL A 354 8.84 -9.28 15.77
N PHE A 355 9.22 -8.02 15.58
CA PHE A 355 9.76 -7.54 14.32
C PHE A 355 11.10 -8.21 13.97
N ALA A 356 12.01 -8.35 14.92
CA ALA A 356 13.27 -9.09 14.75
C ALA A 356 13.03 -10.55 14.32
N VAL A 357 12.12 -11.26 14.98
CA VAL A 357 11.70 -12.63 14.62
C VAL A 357 11.13 -12.67 13.20
N SER A 358 10.30 -11.69 12.82
CA SER A 358 9.77 -11.62 11.45
C SER A 358 10.87 -11.49 10.41
N LEU A 359 11.91 -10.69 10.68
CA LEU A 359 13.06 -10.51 9.79
C LEU A 359 13.92 -11.79 9.68
N PHE A 360 14.11 -12.52 10.79
CA PHE A 360 14.74 -13.84 10.77
C PHE A 360 13.97 -14.82 9.88
N LEU A 361 12.65 -14.92 10.08
CA LEU A 361 11.80 -15.82 9.30
C LEU A 361 11.80 -15.45 7.81
N LEU A 362 11.66 -14.17 7.47
CA LEU A 362 11.71 -13.68 6.09
C LEU A 362 13.03 -14.03 5.42
N SER A 363 14.16 -13.82 6.10
CA SER A 363 15.48 -14.16 5.58
C SER A 363 15.63 -15.67 5.39
N TYR A 364 15.24 -16.47 6.39
CA TYR A 364 15.29 -17.93 6.34
C TYR A 364 14.47 -18.51 5.19
N PHE A 365 13.22 -18.07 5.02
CA PHE A 365 12.34 -18.56 3.96
C PHE A 365 12.83 -18.13 2.57
N ASP A 366 13.39 -16.93 2.42
CA ASP A 366 14.00 -16.48 1.15
C ASP A 366 15.21 -17.36 0.77
N VAL A 367 16.15 -17.59 1.68
CA VAL A 367 17.32 -18.47 1.42
C VAL A 367 16.87 -19.89 1.11
N ARG A 368 15.92 -20.44 1.89
CA ARG A 368 15.43 -21.80 1.71
C ARG A 368 14.72 -21.98 0.38
N LYS A 369 13.94 -20.98 -0.06
CA LYS A 369 13.28 -20.99 -1.36
C LYS A 369 14.32 -21.00 -2.48
N VAL A 370 15.29 -20.08 -2.44
CA VAL A 370 16.36 -20.00 -3.44
C VAL A 370 17.18 -21.30 -3.50
N GLU A 371 17.51 -21.92 -2.37
CA GLU A 371 18.22 -23.20 -2.38
C GLU A 371 17.39 -24.33 -2.99
N LYS A 372 16.09 -24.44 -2.66
CA LYS A 372 15.20 -25.45 -3.25
C LYS A 372 15.09 -25.26 -4.76
N ASP A 373 14.97 -24.02 -5.20
CA ASP A 373 14.93 -23.61 -6.59
C ASP A 373 16.23 -24.03 -7.33
N LEU A 374 17.39 -23.71 -6.76
CA LEU A 374 18.69 -24.15 -7.30
C LEU A 374 18.82 -25.68 -7.38
N ILE A 375 18.32 -26.43 -6.39
CA ILE A 375 18.34 -27.90 -6.41
C ILE A 375 17.46 -28.47 -7.54
N LYS A 376 16.32 -27.83 -7.81
CA LYS A 376 15.43 -28.20 -8.93
C LYS A 376 16.03 -27.85 -10.29
N GLY A 377 17.04 -26.98 -10.33
CA GLY A 377 17.68 -26.50 -11.54
C GLY A 377 17.25 -25.11 -11.98
N THR A 378 16.47 -24.39 -11.18
CA THR A 378 16.09 -23.00 -11.49
C THR A 378 17.18 -22.04 -11.01
N ARG A 379 17.54 -21.09 -11.86
CA ARG A 379 18.61 -20.12 -11.55
C ARG A 379 18.13 -19.09 -10.55
N GLN A 380 19.04 -18.67 -9.66
CA GLN A 380 18.76 -17.53 -8.79
C GLN A 380 18.61 -16.25 -9.62
N ARG A 381 17.63 -15.42 -9.26
CA ARG A 381 17.38 -14.17 -9.97
C ARG A 381 18.55 -13.22 -9.85
N ASN A 382 18.92 -12.60 -10.96
CA ASN A 382 19.91 -11.52 -10.94
C ASN A 382 19.25 -10.19 -10.49
N TRP A 383 20.06 -9.13 -10.40
CA TRP A 383 19.56 -7.82 -9.98
C TRP A 383 18.52 -7.23 -10.95
N PHE A 384 18.74 -7.38 -12.26
CA PHE A 384 17.81 -6.87 -13.26
C PHE A 384 16.44 -7.56 -13.16
N GLU A 385 16.43 -8.89 -13.10
CA GLU A 385 15.25 -9.73 -12.88
C GLU A 385 14.53 -9.37 -11.58
N THR A 386 15.28 -9.12 -10.51
CA THR A 386 14.73 -8.75 -9.20
C THR A 386 14.07 -7.38 -9.24
N ILE A 387 14.73 -6.34 -9.78
CA ILE A 387 14.11 -5.02 -9.94
C ILE A 387 12.87 -5.10 -10.82
N THR A 388 12.94 -5.78 -11.96
CA THR A 388 11.84 -5.83 -12.91
C THR A 388 10.61 -6.45 -12.25
N LYS A 389 10.80 -7.55 -11.50
CA LYS A 389 9.73 -8.17 -10.72
C LYS A 389 9.18 -7.26 -9.62
N ILE A 390 10.05 -6.56 -8.88
CA ILE A 390 9.61 -5.60 -7.86
C ILE A 390 8.80 -4.47 -8.49
N LYS A 391 9.19 -3.97 -9.67
CA LYS A 391 8.45 -2.89 -10.35
C LYS A 391 7.09 -3.32 -10.88
N GLN A 392 6.96 -4.56 -11.34
CA GLN A 392 5.72 -5.09 -11.89
C GLN A 392 4.75 -5.52 -10.79
N ASP A 393 5.22 -6.36 -9.86
CA ASP A 393 4.34 -7.02 -8.89
C ASP A 393 4.52 -6.48 -7.46
N GLY A 394 5.74 -6.05 -7.12
CA GLY A 394 6.16 -5.74 -5.75
C GLY A 394 6.01 -4.28 -5.31
N PHE A 395 5.74 -3.37 -6.24
CA PHE A 395 5.81 -1.92 -6.00
C PHE A 395 4.79 -1.44 -4.96
N PRO A 396 3.51 -1.85 -5.00
CA PRO A 396 2.53 -1.45 -3.98
C PRO A 396 2.96 -1.85 -2.56
N TYR A 397 3.52 -3.05 -2.42
CA TYR A 397 3.99 -3.57 -1.13
C TYR A 397 5.23 -2.83 -0.61
N LEU A 398 6.19 -2.54 -1.48
CA LEU A 398 7.42 -1.87 -1.08
C LEU A 398 7.15 -0.43 -0.60
N VAL A 399 6.25 0.29 -1.26
CA VAL A 399 5.92 1.68 -0.90
C VAL A 399 5.03 1.75 0.34
N SER A 400 4.14 0.78 0.55
CA SER A 400 3.25 0.76 1.71
C SER A 400 3.92 0.25 2.99
N LEU A 401 4.97 -0.57 2.89
CA LEU A 401 5.60 -1.23 4.03
C LEU A 401 6.12 -0.26 5.12
N PRO A 402 6.82 0.85 4.82
CA PRO A 402 7.24 1.81 5.85
C PRO A 402 6.05 2.48 6.57
N ALA A 403 5.02 2.88 5.82
CA ALA A 403 3.82 3.48 6.38
C ALA A 403 3.09 2.49 7.29
N LEU A 404 2.92 1.24 6.83
CA LEU A 404 2.32 0.16 7.63
C LEU A 404 3.11 -0.11 8.90
N MET A 405 4.45 -0.11 8.87
CA MET A 405 5.26 -0.30 10.06
C MET A 405 5.03 0.80 11.10
N VAL A 406 5.03 2.07 10.67
CA VAL A 406 4.78 3.21 11.57
C VAL A 406 3.36 3.16 12.13
N ILE A 407 2.37 2.85 11.29
CA ILE A 407 0.96 2.71 11.71
C ILE A 407 0.83 1.59 12.74
N ILE A 408 1.38 0.40 12.45
CA ILE A 408 1.36 -0.75 13.37
C ILE A 408 2.00 -0.37 14.70
N PHE A 409 3.13 0.31 14.69
CA PHE A 409 3.81 0.72 15.92
C PHE A 409 2.99 1.72 16.74
N ILE A 410 2.53 2.81 16.11
CA ILE A 410 1.77 3.88 16.78
C ILE A 410 0.40 3.39 17.27
N VAL A 411 -0.21 2.42 16.60
CA VAL A 411 -1.52 1.88 16.98
C VAL A 411 -1.39 0.78 18.03
N ILE A 412 -0.44 -0.15 17.89
CA ILE A 412 -0.34 -1.29 18.80
C ILE A 412 0.17 -0.87 20.18
N VAL A 413 1.12 0.07 20.29
CA VAL A 413 1.66 0.47 21.60
C VAL A 413 0.58 0.99 22.56
N PRO A 414 -0.28 1.97 22.18
CA PRO A 414 -1.36 2.43 23.04
C PRO A 414 -2.38 1.33 23.34
N ILE A 415 -2.77 0.51 22.35
CA ILE A 415 -3.72 -0.59 22.55
C ILE A 415 -3.19 -1.58 23.59
N MET A 416 -1.94 -2.03 23.42
CA MET A 416 -1.30 -2.93 24.38
C MET A 416 -1.18 -2.29 25.76
N THR A 417 -0.88 -0.99 25.82
CA THR A 417 -0.83 -0.26 27.10
C THR A 417 -2.19 -0.25 27.78
N THR A 418 -3.28 0.05 27.07
CA THR A 418 -4.65 -0.01 27.60
C THR A 418 -5.02 -1.43 28.05
N ILE A 419 -4.69 -2.45 27.26
CA ILE A 419 -4.92 -3.86 27.63
C ILE A 419 -4.15 -4.23 28.90
N LEU A 420 -2.89 -3.82 29.04
CA LEU A 420 -2.12 -4.16 30.23
C LEU A 420 -2.58 -3.36 31.45
N LEU A 421 -2.89 -2.07 31.28
CA LEU A 421 -3.36 -1.21 32.36
C LEU A 421 -4.69 -1.67 32.96
N SER A 422 -5.56 -2.34 32.19
CA SER A 422 -6.79 -2.91 32.73
C SER A 422 -6.58 -4.04 33.74
N PHE A 423 -5.40 -4.65 33.79
CA PHE A 423 -5.03 -5.66 34.79
C PHE A 423 -4.18 -5.10 35.95
N THR A 424 -4.01 -3.77 36.06
CA THR A 424 -3.24 -3.13 37.13
C THR A 424 -4.11 -2.39 38.14
N GLY A 425 -3.52 -1.94 39.25
CA GLY A 425 -4.18 -1.15 40.29
C GLY A 425 -3.93 0.36 40.17
N MET A 426 -3.87 0.93 38.95
CA MET A 426 -3.63 2.37 38.78
C MET A 426 -4.89 3.19 39.13
N ASP A 427 -4.87 3.77 40.33
CA ASP A 427 -5.94 4.60 40.91
C ASP A 427 -5.40 6.01 41.29
N PRO A 428 -6.24 6.94 41.76
CA PRO A 428 -5.81 8.31 42.08
C PRO A 428 -4.73 8.40 43.17
N LYS A 429 -4.64 7.40 44.05
CA LYS A 429 -3.64 7.33 45.12
C LYS A 429 -2.33 6.69 44.61
N HIS A 430 -2.41 5.84 43.59
CA HIS A 430 -1.32 5.02 43.07
C HIS A 430 -0.94 5.39 41.62
N GLN A 431 -0.88 6.68 41.30
CA GLN A 431 -0.59 7.17 39.94
C GLN A 431 0.83 6.86 39.45
N SER A 432 1.84 6.96 40.33
CA SER A 432 3.24 6.78 39.95
C SER A 432 3.70 5.33 40.04
N LYS A 433 3.22 4.60 41.06
CA LYS A 433 3.56 3.20 41.32
C LYS A 433 2.30 2.40 41.55
N PHE A 434 2.10 1.39 40.72
CA PHE A 434 0.95 0.48 40.78
C PHE A 434 1.42 -0.95 40.51
N THR A 435 0.65 -1.92 41.02
CA THR A 435 0.93 -3.35 40.88
C THR A 435 -0.11 -4.03 40.00
N TRP A 436 0.16 -5.27 39.62
CA TRP A 436 -0.81 -6.13 38.96
C TRP A 436 -1.90 -6.55 39.95
N VAL A 437 -3.16 -6.38 39.57
CA VAL A 437 -4.35 -6.80 40.34
C VAL A 437 -5.14 -7.91 39.64
N GLY A 438 -4.60 -8.43 38.53
CA GLY A 438 -5.25 -9.47 37.74
C GLY A 438 -6.61 -9.00 37.20
N ILE A 439 -7.66 -9.78 37.43
CA ILE A 439 -8.99 -9.54 36.86
C ILE A 439 -9.93 -8.71 37.74
N ASP A 440 -9.44 -8.11 38.83
CA ASP A 440 -10.31 -7.48 39.83
C ASP A 440 -11.11 -6.29 39.27
N ASN A 441 -10.53 -5.50 38.36
CA ASN A 441 -11.27 -4.44 37.66
C ASN A 441 -12.46 -4.98 36.86
N TYR A 442 -12.29 -6.15 36.22
CA TYR A 442 -13.37 -6.79 35.46
C TYR A 442 -14.44 -7.36 36.39
N LYS A 443 -14.06 -7.91 37.56
CA LYS A 443 -15.02 -8.34 38.58
C LYS A 443 -15.88 -7.17 39.05
N LEU A 444 -15.27 -6.03 39.38
CA LEU A 444 -15.98 -4.83 39.82
C LEU A 444 -17.04 -4.37 38.81
N ILE A 445 -16.70 -4.37 37.52
CA ILE A 445 -17.63 -4.03 36.42
C ILE A 445 -18.76 -5.06 36.33
N ALA A 446 -18.42 -6.36 36.36
CA ALA A 446 -19.38 -7.45 36.19
C ALA A 446 -20.38 -7.56 37.35
N THR A 447 -19.93 -7.38 38.60
CA THR A 447 -20.78 -7.41 39.79
C THR A 447 -21.53 -6.10 40.03
N GLY A 448 -21.22 -5.04 39.26
CA GLY A 448 -21.82 -3.72 39.46
C GLY A 448 -21.45 -3.09 40.81
N THR A 449 -20.33 -3.49 41.40
CA THR A 449 -19.90 -3.04 42.73
C THR A 449 -18.82 -1.97 42.65
N GLY A 450 -18.69 -1.16 43.69
CA GLY A 450 -17.73 -0.05 43.74
C GLY A 450 -18.20 1.19 42.97
N LEU A 451 -17.40 2.26 43.04
CA LEU A 451 -17.77 3.57 42.51
C LEU A 451 -18.03 3.57 40.98
N ALA A 452 -17.28 2.75 40.23
CA ALA A 452 -17.36 2.73 38.77
C ALA A 452 -18.23 1.59 38.19
N GLY A 453 -18.29 0.43 38.87
CA GLY A 453 -19.09 -0.71 38.42
C GLY A 453 -20.60 -0.45 38.49
N SER A 454 -21.06 0.24 39.54
CA SER A 454 -22.49 0.55 39.76
C SER A 454 -23.07 1.48 38.69
N VAL A 455 -22.23 2.35 38.14
CA VAL A 455 -22.59 3.36 37.15
C VAL A 455 -22.55 2.80 35.72
N PHE A 456 -21.64 1.86 35.45
CA PHE A 456 -21.38 1.29 34.13
C PHE A 456 -22.64 0.81 33.40
N TRP A 457 -23.45 -0.04 34.05
CA TRP A 457 -24.63 -0.65 33.41
C TRP A 457 -25.71 0.37 33.06
N SER A 458 -25.88 1.40 33.88
CA SER A 458 -26.83 2.50 33.62
C SER A 458 -26.40 3.32 32.40
N ILE A 459 -25.11 3.62 32.29
CA ILE A 459 -24.53 4.35 31.15
C ILE A 459 -24.52 3.49 29.88
N LEU A 460 -24.25 2.19 29.99
CA LEU A 460 -24.33 1.24 28.88
C LEU A 460 -25.75 1.20 28.32
N GLY A 461 -26.77 1.09 29.18
CA GLY A 461 -28.17 1.11 28.77
C GLY A 461 -28.52 2.39 27.99
N TRP A 462 -28.11 3.56 28.49
CA TRP A 462 -28.30 4.82 27.78
C TRP A 462 -27.49 4.88 26.46
N THR A 463 -26.24 4.42 26.46
CA THR A 463 -25.38 4.40 25.27
C THR A 463 -25.99 3.55 24.16
N LEU A 464 -26.59 2.40 24.50
CA LEU A 464 -27.30 1.56 23.54
C LEU A 464 -28.55 2.25 23.00
N ILE A 465 -29.37 2.85 23.87
CA ILE A 465 -30.56 3.61 23.46
C ILE A 465 -30.15 4.74 22.52
N TRP A 466 -29.21 5.58 22.93
CA TRP A 466 -28.62 6.65 22.12
C TRP A 466 -28.17 6.15 20.76
N THR A 467 -27.35 5.10 20.73
CA THR A 467 -26.75 4.58 19.50
C THR A 467 -27.83 4.08 18.55
N LEU A 468 -28.84 3.36 19.06
CA LEU A 468 -29.94 2.88 18.23
C LEU A 468 -30.80 4.03 17.76
N THR A 469 -31.29 4.88 18.65
CA THR A 469 -32.25 5.93 18.30
C THR A 469 -31.64 7.01 17.42
N ALA A 470 -30.52 7.61 17.81
CA ALA A 470 -29.91 8.70 17.06
C ALA A 470 -29.37 8.22 15.69
N THR A 471 -28.76 7.03 15.64
CA THR A 471 -28.26 6.50 14.36
C THR A 471 -29.40 6.11 13.43
N THR A 472 -30.41 5.37 13.92
CA THR A 472 -31.55 4.96 13.08
C THR A 472 -32.31 6.17 12.56
N LEU A 473 -32.52 7.20 13.39
CA LEU A 473 -33.15 8.45 12.95
C LEU A 473 -32.29 9.19 11.91
N ALA A 474 -30.98 9.33 12.14
CA ALA A 474 -30.07 9.94 11.16
C ALA A 474 -30.11 9.20 9.82
N ILE A 475 -30.10 7.86 9.84
CA ILE A 475 -30.17 7.03 8.65
C ILE A 475 -31.49 7.23 7.92
N LEU A 476 -32.60 7.16 8.65
CA LEU A 476 -33.94 7.31 8.09
C LEU A 476 -34.11 8.68 7.43
N VAL A 477 -33.75 9.76 8.14
CA VAL A 477 -33.85 11.12 7.61
C VAL A 477 -32.93 11.31 6.40
N GLY A 478 -31.66 10.93 6.50
CA GLY A 478 -30.70 11.09 5.41
C GLY A 478 -31.10 10.31 4.15
N PHE A 479 -31.62 9.10 4.33
CA PHE A 479 -32.11 8.26 3.22
C PHE A 479 -33.37 8.84 2.58
N LEU A 480 -34.34 9.30 3.37
CA LEU A 480 -35.54 9.96 2.86
C LEU A 480 -35.18 11.22 2.06
N LEU A 481 -34.30 12.06 2.60
CA LEU A 481 -33.80 13.25 1.89
C LEU A 481 -33.10 12.87 0.58
N ALA A 482 -32.34 11.77 0.56
CA ALA A 482 -31.63 11.30 -0.63
C ALA A 482 -32.61 10.85 -1.73
N ILE A 483 -33.67 10.12 -1.37
CA ILE A 483 -34.71 9.73 -2.32
C ILE A 483 -35.40 10.97 -2.89
N ILE A 484 -35.80 11.91 -2.02
CA ILE A 484 -36.48 13.14 -2.44
C ILE A 484 -35.57 13.94 -3.39
N ALA A 485 -34.32 14.19 -3.01
CA ALA A 485 -33.39 15.00 -3.79
C ALA A 485 -32.91 14.36 -5.11
N ASN A 486 -33.11 13.04 -5.28
CA ASN A 486 -32.81 12.36 -6.54
C ASN A 486 -34.03 12.20 -7.45
N ASN A 487 -35.25 12.42 -6.97
CA ASN A 487 -36.46 12.35 -7.78
C ASN A 487 -36.51 13.43 -8.88
N ASP A 488 -36.81 13.05 -10.13
CA ASP A 488 -36.86 13.94 -11.30
C ASP A 488 -37.95 15.02 -11.28
N ARG A 489 -38.96 14.86 -10.43
CA ARG A 489 -40.02 15.85 -10.25
C ARG A 489 -39.56 17.08 -9.46
N ILE A 490 -38.47 16.98 -8.71
CA ILE A 490 -37.96 18.09 -7.89
C ILE A 490 -37.19 19.07 -8.78
N LYS A 491 -37.69 20.32 -8.84
CA LYS A 491 -37.00 21.45 -9.46
C LYS A 491 -36.02 22.07 -8.45
N GLY A 492 -34.87 22.54 -8.93
CA GLY A 492 -33.86 23.17 -8.07
C GLY A 492 -33.05 22.19 -7.21
N LYS A 493 -32.87 20.93 -7.65
CA LYS A 493 -32.15 19.86 -6.91
C LYS A 493 -30.80 20.32 -6.33
N THR A 494 -30.06 21.16 -7.05
CA THR A 494 -28.76 21.69 -6.59
C THR A 494 -28.87 22.49 -5.30
N PHE A 495 -29.89 23.36 -5.17
CA PHE A 495 -30.09 24.16 -3.96
C PHE A 495 -30.37 23.26 -2.76
N PHE A 496 -31.32 22.33 -2.88
CA PHE A 496 -31.66 21.39 -1.81
C PHE A 496 -30.48 20.50 -1.43
N ARG A 497 -29.72 19.99 -2.40
CA ARG A 497 -28.49 19.21 -2.13
C ARG A 497 -27.47 19.99 -1.32
N VAL A 498 -27.25 21.26 -1.66
CA VAL A 498 -26.35 22.13 -0.88
C VAL A 498 -26.87 22.27 0.54
N VAL A 499 -28.15 22.64 0.72
CA VAL A 499 -28.76 22.83 2.05
C VAL A 499 -28.67 21.57 2.91
N TYR A 500 -28.96 20.39 2.36
CA TYR A 500 -28.90 19.13 3.11
C TYR A 500 -27.47 18.67 3.43
N LEU A 501 -26.47 19.16 2.70
CA LEU A 501 -25.05 18.88 2.97
C LEU A 501 -24.42 19.88 3.95
N LEU A 502 -25.02 21.06 4.15
CA LEU A 502 -24.49 22.09 5.06
C LEU A 502 -24.14 21.59 6.46
N PRO A 503 -24.96 20.75 7.14
CA PRO A 503 -24.64 20.29 8.49
C PRO A 503 -23.33 19.50 8.58
N TRP A 504 -22.93 18.81 7.50
CA TRP A 504 -21.66 18.09 7.42
C TRP A 504 -20.51 18.97 6.89
N ALA A 505 -20.82 20.00 6.10
CA ALA A 505 -19.81 20.92 5.56
C ALA A 505 -19.24 21.85 6.64
N VAL A 506 -20.03 22.19 7.66
CA VAL A 506 -19.58 22.98 8.81
C VAL A 506 -18.91 22.06 9.84
N PRO A 507 -17.76 22.42 10.42
CA PRO A 507 -17.11 21.62 11.46
C PRO A 507 -18.05 21.38 12.65
N ALA A 508 -18.28 20.10 12.96
CA ALA A 508 -19.28 19.69 13.96
C ALA A 508 -19.07 20.33 15.34
N PHE A 509 -17.82 20.53 15.79
CA PHE A 509 -17.55 21.10 17.11
C PHE A 509 -18.11 22.53 17.26
N ILE A 510 -17.98 23.37 16.22
CA ILE A 510 -18.52 24.74 16.21
C ILE A 510 -20.03 24.67 16.31
N THR A 511 -20.64 23.80 15.50
CA THR A 511 -22.09 23.64 15.45
C THR A 511 -22.66 23.16 16.77
N ILE A 512 -22.04 22.17 17.42
CA ILE A 512 -22.47 21.65 18.72
C ILE A 512 -22.38 22.73 19.80
N MET A 513 -21.26 23.46 19.86
CA MET A 513 -21.08 24.56 20.82
C MET A 513 -22.08 25.69 20.57
N PHE A 514 -22.35 26.03 19.31
CA PHE A 514 -23.36 27.02 18.94
C PHE A 514 -24.74 26.62 19.47
N PHE A 515 -25.17 25.38 19.23
CA PHE A 515 -26.44 24.89 19.79
C PHE A 515 -26.43 24.80 21.32
N SER A 516 -25.30 24.46 21.97
CA SER A 516 -25.18 24.50 23.44
C SER A 516 -25.49 25.89 24.01
N ILE A 517 -24.97 26.95 23.37
CA ILE A 517 -25.21 28.34 23.76
C ILE A 517 -26.68 28.69 23.51
N MET A 518 -27.21 28.35 22.34
CA MET A 518 -28.61 28.66 21.98
C MET A 518 -29.65 27.96 22.86
N PHE A 519 -29.34 26.77 23.39
CA PHE A 519 -30.17 26.01 24.32
C PHE A 519 -29.84 26.26 25.81
N SER A 520 -28.99 27.24 26.11
CA SER A 520 -28.82 27.71 27.49
C SER A 520 -30.09 28.43 27.97
N ALA A 521 -30.24 28.68 29.27
CA ALA A 521 -31.46 29.28 29.85
C ALA A 521 -31.83 30.61 29.16
N ASP A 522 -30.86 31.50 28.97
CA ASP A 522 -31.01 32.77 28.25
C ASP A 522 -30.75 32.65 26.74
N GLY A 523 -30.66 31.43 26.21
CA GLY A 523 -30.33 31.17 24.82
C GLY A 523 -31.46 31.53 23.87
N SER A 524 -31.11 31.94 22.65
CA SER A 524 -32.09 32.44 21.67
C SER A 524 -33.14 31.39 21.27
N ILE A 525 -32.79 30.09 21.24
CA ILE A 525 -33.77 29.03 20.95
C ILE A 525 -34.71 28.84 22.13
N THR A 526 -34.19 28.81 23.36
CA THR A 526 -34.99 28.70 24.58
C THR A 526 -36.01 29.84 24.67
N GLN A 527 -35.57 31.09 24.48
CA GLN A 527 -36.46 32.26 24.46
C GLN A 527 -37.50 32.21 23.34
N LEU A 528 -37.12 31.71 22.15
CA LEU A 528 -38.05 31.57 21.02
C LEU A 528 -39.14 30.53 21.32
N ILE A 529 -38.77 29.39 21.90
CA ILE A 529 -39.71 28.34 22.31
C ILE A 529 -40.66 28.89 23.37
N GLU A 530 -40.14 29.59 24.37
CA GLU A 530 -40.96 30.20 25.42
C GLU A 530 -41.95 31.21 24.84
N LYS A 531 -41.52 32.05 23.90
CA LYS A 531 -42.39 33.03 23.24
C LYS A 531 -43.51 32.38 22.42
N ILE A 532 -43.22 31.30 21.70
CA ILE A 532 -44.19 30.64 20.81
C ILE A 532 -45.14 29.74 21.60
N PHE A 533 -44.61 28.91 22.49
CA PHE A 533 -45.37 27.86 23.17
C PHE A 533 -45.79 28.24 24.59
N ARG A 534 -45.31 29.38 25.14
CA ARG A 534 -45.57 29.84 26.52
C ARG A 534 -45.13 28.83 27.58
N VAL A 535 -44.10 28.04 27.28
CA VAL A 535 -43.50 27.06 28.20
C VAL A 535 -42.02 27.36 28.35
N HIS A 536 -41.55 27.54 29.58
CA HIS A 536 -40.14 27.66 29.88
C HIS A 536 -39.51 26.27 29.95
N LEU A 537 -38.54 25.99 29.06
CA LEU A 537 -37.86 24.69 28.98
C LEU A 537 -36.39 24.83 29.34
N GLU A 538 -36.00 24.29 30.49
CA GLU A 538 -34.59 24.21 30.89
C GLU A 538 -33.90 23.00 30.25
N VAL A 539 -33.69 23.06 28.94
CA VAL A 539 -33.19 21.92 28.13
C VAL A 539 -31.91 21.29 28.67
N LYS A 540 -31.00 22.08 29.25
CA LYS A 540 -29.71 21.59 29.78
C LYS A 540 -29.79 21.04 31.21
N ASN A 541 -30.82 21.41 31.98
CA ASN A 541 -31.01 20.98 33.37
C ASN A 541 -31.98 19.81 33.50
N ASP A 542 -32.85 19.60 32.51
CA ASP A 542 -33.74 18.44 32.46
C ASP A 542 -33.09 17.23 31.74
N PRO A 543 -32.98 16.06 32.38
CA PRO A 543 -32.35 14.89 31.79
C PRO A 543 -33.02 14.39 30.50
N PHE A 544 -34.35 14.49 30.40
CA PHE A 544 -35.09 13.99 29.25
C PHE A 544 -34.93 14.94 28.06
N LEU A 545 -35.12 16.24 28.27
CA LEU A 545 -34.96 17.28 27.24
C LEU A 545 -33.52 17.34 26.72
N ALA A 546 -32.52 17.19 27.57
CA ALA A 546 -31.12 17.13 27.15
C ALA A 546 -30.88 15.95 26.20
N ARG A 547 -31.37 14.76 26.57
CA ARG A 547 -31.26 13.54 25.76
C ARG A 547 -31.97 13.66 24.41
N VAL A 548 -33.20 14.18 24.39
CA VAL A 548 -33.97 14.40 23.16
C VAL A 548 -33.26 15.41 22.25
N THR A 549 -32.82 16.54 22.80
CA THR A 549 -32.10 17.57 22.04
C THR A 549 -30.81 17.02 21.41
N LEU A 550 -30.04 16.24 22.17
CA LEU A 550 -28.84 15.59 21.66
C LEU A 550 -29.16 14.60 20.52
N ILE A 551 -30.22 13.80 20.66
CA ILE A 551 -30.64 12.84 19.61
C ILE A 551 -31.04 13.60 18.33
N LEU A 552 -31.79 14.69 18.45
CA LEU A 552 -32.21 15.51 17.30
C LEU A 552 -31.01 16.20 16.64
N LEU A 553 -30.09 16.74 17.44
CA LEU A 553 -28.87 17.37 16.93
C LEU A 553 -28.00 16.34 16.19
N GLN A 554 -27.83 15.13 16.75
CA GLN A 554 -27.11 14.05 16.08
C GLN A 554 -27.83 13.57 14.82
N THR A 555 -29.16 13.51 14.85
CA THR A 555 -29.97 13.15 13.69
C THR A 555 -29.73 14.13 12.56
N TRP A 556 -29.74 15.43 12.86
CA TRP A 556 -29.50 16.48 11.87
C TRP A 556 -28.07 16.40 11.29
N LEU A 557 -27.03 16.35 12.14
CA LEU A 557 -25.63 16.22 11.70
C LEU A 557 -25.37 14.92 10.92
N GLY A 558 -25.83 13.78 11.45
CA GLY A 558 -25.62 12.47 10.86
C GLY A 558 -26.40 12.24 9.57
N SER A 559 -27.60 12.85 9.44
CA SER A 559 -28.42 12.71 8.24
C SER A 559 -27.73 13.22 6.98
N SER A 560 -26.92 14.28 7.08
CA SER A 560 -26.17 14.84 5.95
C SER A 560 -25.13 13.88 5.39
N TYR A 561 -24.44 13.14 6.25
CA TYR A 561 -23.49 12.10 5.83
C TYR A 561 -24.22 10.94 5.14
N VAL A 562 -25.31 10.44 5.74
CA VAL A 562 -26.11 9.36 5.15
C VAL A 562 -26.74 9.82 3.83
N PHE A 563 -27.19 11.06 3.75
CA PHE A 563 -27.71 11.70 2.54
C PHE A 563 -26.69 11.68 1.41
N LEU A 564 -25.45 12.11 1.68
CA LEU A 564 -24.36 12.12 0.69
C LEU A 564 -24.06 10.72 0.17
N LEU A 565 -23.88 9.77 1.10
CA LEU A 565 -23.61 8.37 0.76
C LEU A 565 -24.73 7.76 -0.07
N SER A 566 -25.97 7.88 0.40
CA SER A 566 -27.15 7.29 -0.26
C SER A 566 -27.36 7.92 -1.64
N THR A 567 -27.10 9.22 -1.78
CA THR A 567 -27.17 9.92 -3.07
C THR A 567 -26.15 9.39 -4.07
N GLY A 568 -24.91 9.13 -3.64
CA GLY A 568 -23.87 8.55 -4.49
C GLY A 568 -24.26 7.16 -5.01
N VAL A 569 -24.79 6.31 -4.12
CA VAL A 569 -25.28 4.97 -4.48
C VAL A 569 -26.49 5.04 -5.41
N LEU A 570 -27.47 5.88 -5.11
CA LEU A 570 -28.65 6.08 -5.96
C LEU A 570 -28.29 6.51 -7.38
N GLN A 571 -27.29 7.36 -7.54
CA GLN A 571 -26.82 7.83 -8.85
C GLN A 571 -26.02 6.78 -9.63
N ALA A 572 -25.51 5.75 -8.96
CA ALA A 572 -24.81 4.64 -9.59
C ALA A 572 -25.75 3.57 -10.15
N ILE A 573 -27.04 3.59 -9.77
CA ILE A 573 -28.04 2.63 -10.27
C ILE A 573 -28.29 2.94 -11.76
N PRO A 574 -28.07 1.98 -12.67
CA PRO A 574 -28.38 2.14 -14.09
C PRO A 574 -29.85 2.50 -14.33
N GLY A 575 -30.08 3.46 -15.25
CA GLY A 575 -31.44 3.95 -15.57
C GLY A 575 -32.33 2.91 -16.27
N ASP A 576 -31.71 2.00 -17.03
CA ASP A 576 -32.37 0.91 -17.76
C ASP A 576 -33.16 -0.03 -16.84
N LEU A 577 -32.73 -0.25 -15.59
CA LEU A 577 -33.49 -1.01 -14.60
C LEU A 577 -34.84 -0.35 -14.27
N TYR A 578 -34.88 0.98 -14.22
CA TYR A 578 -36.11 1.72 -13.96
C TYR A 578 -37.01 1.79 -15.20
N GLU A 579 -36.42 1.87 -16.40
CA GLU A 579 -37.13 1.83 -17.68
C GLU A 579 -37.77 0.46 -17.91
N ALA A 580 -37.04 -0.64 -17.69
CA ALA A 580 -37.56 -2.00 -17.77
C ALA A 580 -38.73 -2.22 -16.80
N ALA A 581 -38.59 -1.79 -15.54
CA ALA A 581 -39.68 -1.88 -14.58
C ALA A 581 -40.90 -1.04 -14.97
N GLN A 582 -40.69 0.10 -15.63
CA GLN A 582 -41.79 0.92 -16.16
C GLN A 582 -42.50 0.25 -17.33
N ILE A 583 -41.79 -0.46 -18.20
CA ILE A 583 -42.36 -1.28 -19.28
C ILE A 583 -43.22 -2.41 -18.68
N ASP A 584 -42.77 -3.03 -17.58
CA ASP A 584 -43.52 -4.05 -16.83
C ASP A 584 -44.70 -3.48 -16.00
N GLY A 585 -44.97 -2.17 -16.09
CA GLY A 585 -46.07 -1.52 -15.39
C GLY A 585 -45.84 -1.32 -13.89
N ALA A 586 -44.60 -1.36 -13.41
CA ALA A 586 -44.29 -1.18 -12.00
C ALA A 586 -44.55 0.26 -11.52
N THR A 587 -45.29 0.39 -10.42
CA THR A 587 -45.53 1.68 -9.75
C THR A 587 -44.28 2.23 -9.07
N GLU A 588 -44.23 3.53 -8.77
CA GLU A 588 -43.10 4.17 -8.07
C GLU A 588 -42.79 3.50 -6.72
N TRP A 589 -43.82 3.08 -5.98
CA TRP A 589 -43.65 2.36 -4.72
C TRP A 589 -43.05 0.96 -4.93
N GLN A 590 -43.45 0.26 -6.01
CA GLN A 590 -42.85 -1.02 -6.37
C GLN A 590 -41.39 -0.85 -6.80
N LYS A 591 -41.07 0.16 -7.60
CA LYS A 591 -39.69 0.51 -7.97
C LYS A 591 -38.84 0.83 -6.73
N LEU A 592 -39.36 1.65 -5.81
CA LEU A 592 -38.69 1.97 -4.55
C LEU A 592 -38.43 0.72 -3.70
N LYS A 593 -39.45 -0.12 -3.46
CA LYS A 593 -39.35 -1.28 -2.57
C LYS A 593 -38.58 -2.45 -3.16
N ARG A 594 -38.66 -2.68 -4.48
CA ARG A 594 -38.09 -3.85 -5.17
C ARG A 594 -36.76 -3.59 -5.86
N ILE A 595 -36.46 -2.36 -6.25
CA ILE A 595 -35.23 -2.00 -6.96
C ILE A 595 -34.36 -1.10 -6.08
N THR A 596 -34.85 0.09 -5.76
CA THR A 596 -34.05 1.14 -5.13
C THR A 596 -33.60 0.76 -3.72
N LEU A 597 -34.54 0.42 -2.83
CA LEU A 597 -34.25 0.13 -1.43
C LEU A 597 -33.33 -1.09 -1.26
N PRO A 598 -33.55 -2.24 -1.94
CA PRO A 598 -32.64 -3.38 -1.85
C PRO A 598 -31.23 -3.06 -2.32
N ILE A 599 -31.07 -2.38 -3.46
CA ILE A 599 -29.75 -2.03 -4.02
C ILE A 599 -29.03 -1.04 -3.09
N VAL A 600 -29.72 0.00 -2.61
CA VAL A 600 -29.08 1.00 -1.75
C VAL A 600 -28.72 0.41 -0.40
N LEU A 601 -29.61 -0.36 0.23
CA LEU A 601 -29.31 -1.03 1.51
C LEU A 601 -28.16 -2.02 1.36
N PHE A 602 -28.09 -2.76 0.25
CA PHE A 602 -26.99 -3.68 -0.02
C PHE A 602 -25.64 -2.94 -0.05
N GLN A 603 -25.55 -1.85 -0.82
CA GLN A 603 -24.31 -1.11 -0.97
C GLN A 603 -23.95 -0.26 0.26
N THR A 604 -24.94 0.25 0.99
CA THR A 604 -24.71 1.12 2.16
C THR A 604 -24.58 0.34 3.47
N ALA A 605 -25.07 -0.91 3.58
CA ALA A 605 -25.08 -1.68 4.82
C ALA A 605 -23.74 -1.72 5.58
N PRO A 606 -22.57 -1.98 4.93
CA PRO A 606 -21.28 -1.94 5.63
C PRO A 606 -20.97 -0.57 6.25
N LEU A 607 -21.31 0.50 5.56
CA LEU A 607 -21.11 1.88 6.04
C LEU A 607 -22.08 2.23 7.17
N LEU A 608 -23.31 1.69 7.15
CA LEU A 608 -24.28 1.87 8.22
C LEU A 608 -23.82 1.20 9.52
N VAL A 609 -23.21 0.01 9.45
CA VAL A 609 -22.57 -0.63 10.63
C VAL A 609 -21.48 0.27 11.22
N GLY A 610 -20.70 0.92 10.35
CA GLY A 610 -19.74 1.95 10.73
C GLY A 610 -20.37 3.13 11.46
N GLN A 611 -21.55 3.60 11.01
CA GLN A 611 -22.29 4.69 11.66
C GLN A 611 -22.77 4.33 13.08
N TYR A 612 -23.27 3.11 13.30
CA TYR A 612 -23.61 2.65 14.65
C TYR A 612 -22.36 2.61 15.56
N THR A 613 -21.23 2.12 15.03
CA THR A 613 -19.96 2.06 15.78
C THR A 613 -19.44 3.45 16.12
N PHE A 614 -19.59 4.41 15.19
CA PHE A 614 -19.24 5.82 15.39
C PHE A 614 -20.09 6.47 16.49
N ASN A 615 -21.43 6.33 16.40
CA ASN A 615 -22.34 6.96 17.36
C ASN A 615 -22.24 6.40 18.77
N PHE A 616 -21.91 5.11 18.91
CA PHE A 616 -21.60 4.50 20.20
C PHE A 616 -20.46 5.22 20.93
N ASN A 617 -19.46 5.71 20.17
CA ASN A 617 -18.29 6.40 20.68
C ASN A 617 -18.29 7.91 20.40
N ASN A 618 -19.47 8.53 20.25
CA ASN A 618 -19.57 9.95 19.90
C ASN A 618 -19.33 10.85 21.14
N PHE A 619 -18.07 10.94 21.55
CA PHE A 619 -17.62 11.75 22.67
C PHE A 619 -17.94 13.24 22.47
N SER A 620 -17.64 13.76 21.27
CA SER A 620 -17.64 15.21 21.01
C SER A 620 -19.01 15.85 21.20
N ILE A 621 -20.09 15.20 20.76
CA ILE A 621 -21.43 15.80 20.89
C ILE A 621 -21.89 15.92 22.34
N ILE A 622 -21.54 14.95 23.17
CA ILE A 622 -21.91 14.94 24.59
C ILE A 622 -21.07 15.95 25.37
N TYR A 623 -19.74 15.88 25.18
CA TYR A 623 -18.81 16.72 25.93
C TYR A 623 -19.00 18.21 25.59
N LEU A 624 -19.13 18.55 24.31
CA LEU A 624 -19.25 19.95 23.88
C LEU A 624 -20.64 20.56 24.12
N PHE A 625 -21.70 19.74 24.22
CA PHE A 625 -23.05 20.26 24.43
C PHE A 625 -23.29 20.66 25.89
N ASN A 626 -22.98 19.80 26.86
CA ASN A 626 -23.18 20.10 28.27
C ASN A 626 -22.31 19.24 29.20
N SER A 627 -21.16 18.75 28.72
CA SER A 627 -20.23 17.91 29.48
C SER A 627 -20.89 16.68 30.10
N GLY A 628 -21.89 16.08 29.45
CA GLY A 628 -22.60 14.89 29.95
C GLY A 628 -23.70 15.17 30.98
N GLY A 629 -23.97 16.42 31.31
CA GLY A 629 -25.02 16.80 32.26
C GLY A 629 -26.46 16.54 31.77
N PRO A 630 -27.48 16.88 32.59
CA PRO A 630 -27.38 17.29 34.00
C PRO A 630 -26.85 16.15 34.89
N PHE A 631 -26.21 16.52 36.01
CA PHE A 631 -25.64 15.57 36.96
C PHE A 631 -26.68 15.13 38.00
N ASN A 632 -26.74 13.84 38.29
CA ASN A 632 -27.59 13.28 39.33
C ASN A 632 -26.72 12.43 40.28
N PRO A 633 -26.17 13.04 41.35
CA PRO A 633 -25.27 12.36 42.29
C PRO A 633 -25.87 11.10 42.90
N SER A 634 -27.18 11.10 43.17
CA SER A 634 -27.89 9.95 43.76
C SER A 634 -27.89 8.71 42.85
N LYS A 635 -27.78 8.91 41.52
CA LYS A 635 -27.85 7.82 40.53
C LYS A 635 -26.49 7.42 39.96
N TYR A 636 -25.59 8.38 39.76
CA TYR A 636 -24.34 8.14 39.03
C TYR A 636 -23.08 8.37 39.86
N GLY A 637 -23.23 8.75 41.14
CA GLY A 637 -22.13 9.34 41.90
C GLY A 637 -21.62 10.62 41.23
N ASN A 638 -20.69 11.34 41.83
CA ASN A 638 -20.07 12.51 41.20
C ASN A 638 -19.10 12.14 40.05
N LEU A 639 -19.36 11.03 39.35
CA LEU A 639 -18.49 10.42 38.34
C LEU A 639 -19.05 10.50 36.92
N ALA A 640 -20.36 10.65 36.77
CA ALA A 640 -21.02 10.76 35.47
C ALA A 640 -22.28 11.61 35.54
N GLY A 641 -22.69 12.14 34.41
CA GLY A 641 -23.96 12.83 34.23
C GLY A 641 -24.97 11.96 33.46
N THR A 642 -26.19 12.47 33.36
CA THR A 642 -27.33 11.72 32.81
C THR A 642 -27.27 11.50 31.30
N THR A 643 -26.50 12.29 30.54
CA THR A 643 -26.35 12.16 29.09
C THR A 643 -25.04 11.50 28.67
N ASP A 644 -24.15 11.20 29.62
CA ASP A 644 -22.86 10.59 29.34
C ASP A 644 -23.01 9.28 28.57
N LEU A 645 -22.21 9.11 27.52
CA LEU A 645 -21.99 7.83 26.87
C LEU A 645 -20.82 7.14 27.57
N LEU A 646 -20.64 5.85 27.33
CA LEU A 646 -19.52 5.13 27.93
C LEU A 646 -18.16 5.76 27.62
N ILE A 647 -17.97 6.32 26.42
CA ILE A 647 -16.72 7.00 26.06
C ILE A 647 -16.50 8.30 26.86
N SER A 648 -17.55 9.11 27.10
CA SER A 648 -17.42 10.34 27.89
C SER A 648 -17.28 10.01 29.38
N TYR A 649 -17.91 8.93 29.82
CA TYR A 649 -17.69 8.38 31.15
C TYR A 649 -16.24 7.89 31.35
N ILE A 650 -15.68 7.11 30.41
CA ILE A 650 -14.26 6.71 30.46
C ILE A 650 -13.35 7.94 30.52
N TYR A 651 -13.63 8.96 29.72
CA TYR A 651 -12.86 10.20 29.75
C TYR A 651 -12.87 10.85 31.14
N LYS A 652 -14.05 11.04 31.76
CA LYS A 652 -14.15 11.58 33.12
C LYS A 652 -13.46 10.70 34.15
N LEU A 653 -13.61 9.38 34.03
CA LEU A 653 -13.01 8.41 34.93
C LEU A 653 -11.48 8.50 34.89
N THR A 654 -10.90 8.60 33.69
CA THR A 654 -9.44 8.55 33.49
C THR A 654 -8.74 9.91 33.56
N MET A 655 -9.34 10.96 33.00
CA MET A 655 -8.72 12.28 32.86
C MET A 655 -9.08 13.22 34.01
N GLU A 656 -10.35 13.22 34.46
CA GLU A 656 -10.79 14.11 35.54
C GLU A 656 -10.58 13.46 36.91
N ASN A 657 -10.90 12.17 37.02
CA ASN A 657 -10.89 11.45 38.30
C ASN A 657 -9.69 10.51 38.47
N GLN A 658 -8.80 10.39 37.47
CA GLN A 658 -7.55 9.60 37.54
C GLN A 658 -7.69 8.09 37.82
N TYR A 659 -8.88 7.51 37.62
CA TYR A 659 -9.12 6.07 37.67
C TYR A 659 -8.74 5.41 36.33
N GLN A 660 -7.46 5.46 35.93
CA GLN A 660 -7.06 4.98 34.60
C GLN A 660 -7.19 3.47 34.41
N SER A 661 -6.91 2.67 35.45
CA SER A 661 -6.97 1.21 35.32
C SER A 661 -8.39 0.70 35.04
N ILE A 662 -9.37 1.08 35.85
CA ILE A 662 -10.76 0.66 35.64
C ILE A 662 -11.34 1.30 34.37
N GLY A 663 -10.93 2.52 34.01
CA GLY A 663 -11.28 3.12 32.71
C GLY A 663 -10.72 2.34 31.52
N ALA A 664 -9.49 1.83 31.64
CA ALA A 664 -8.91 0.93 30.65
C ALA A 664 -9.69 -0.39 30.58
N ALA A 665 -10.07 -1.00 31.71
CA ALA A 665 -10.88 -2.21 31.74
C ALA A 665 -12.24 -2.03 31.06
N ILE A 666 -12.95 -0.93 31.35
CA ILE A 666 -14.21 -0.57 30.69
C ILE A 666 -13.99 -0.40 29.18
N THR A 667 -12.90 0.28 28.77
CA THR A 667 -12.53 0.45 27.36
C THR A 667 -12.35 -0.90 26.66
N ILE A 668 -11.68 -1.88 27.28
CA ILE A 668 -11.48 -3.22 26.72
C ILE A 668 -12.81 -3.97 26.58
N VAL A 669 -13.65 -3.96 27.60
CA VAL A 669 -14.97 -4.63 27.57
C VAL A 669 -15.84 -4.08 26.44
N ILE A 670 -15.91 -2.75 26.34
CA ILE A 670 -16.66 -2.06 25.29
C ILE A 670 -16.09 -2.34 23.90
N SER A 671 -14.77 -2.22 23.74
CA SER A 671 -14.12 -2.49 22.46
C SER A 671 -14.38 -3.91 21.99
N ALA A 672 -14.31 -4.89 22.90
CA ALA A 672 -14.64 -6.28 22.59
C ALA A 672 -16.11 -6.44 22.17
N GLY A 673 -17.05 -5.84 22.92
CA GLY A 673 -18.47 -5.87 22.57
C GLY A 673 -18.76 -5.25 21.20
N LEU A 674 -18.15 -4.10 20.91
CA LEU A 674 -18.26 -3.42 19.62
C LEU A 674 -17.64 -4.22 18.48
N MET A 675 -16.47 -4.83 18.68
CA MET A 675 -15.85 -5.70 17.69
C MET A 675 -16.73 -6.90 17.36
N ILE A 676 -17.34 -7.52 18.37
CA ILE A 676 -18.29 -8.63 18.17
C ILE A 676 -19.52 -8.16 17.40
N PHE A 677 -20.12 -7.04 17.79
CA PHE A 677 -21.27 -6.47 17.10
C PHE A 677 -20.95 -6.12 15.64
N ALA A 678 -19.84 -5.43 15.39
CA ALA A 678 -19.39 -5.08 14.05
C ALA A 678 -19.10 -6.34 13.21
N PHE A 679 -18.41 -7.33 13.78
CA PHE A 679 -18.13 -8.60 13.10
C PHE A 679 -19.42 -9.33 12.70
N ILE A 680 -20.42 -9.42 13.59
CA ILE A 680 -21.73 -9.99 13.29
C ILE A 680 -22.42 -9.19 12.17
N GLY A 681 -22.40 -7.86 12.26
CA GLY A 681 -22.98 -6.96 11.25
C GLY A 681 -22.35 -7.16 9.86
N PHE A 682 -21.02 -7.15 9.77
CA PHE A 682 -20.31 -7.39 8.51
C PHE A 682 -20.55 -8.80 7.97
N LYS A 683 -20.41 -9.84 8.82
CA LYS A 683 -20.64 -11.24 8.43
C LYS A 683 -22.05 -11.47 7.86
N ASN A 684 -23.06 -10.80 8.43
CA ASN A 684 -24.46 -10.98 8.02
C ASN A 684 -24.87 -10.09 6.84
N SER A 685 -24.08 -9.07 6.49
CA SER A 685 -24.35 -8.22 5.33
C SER A 685 -24.22 -9.03 4.02
N LYS A 686 -25.23 -8.93 3.14
CA LYS A 686 -25.20 -9.62 1.84
C LYS A 686 -24.05 -9.14 0.96
N ALA A 687 -23.69 -7.85 1.05
CA ALA A 687 -22.54 -7.27 0.35
C ALA A 687 -21.24 -8.05 0.60
N PHE A 688 -20.98 -8.42 1.85
CA PHE A 688 -19.77 -9.19 2.20
C PHE A 688 -19.85 -10.68 1.81
N LYS A 689 -21.07 -11.22 1.66
CA LYS A 689 -21.28 -12.61 1.21
C LYS A 689 -21.17 -12.77 -0.30
N GLU A 690 -21.63 -11.77 -1.06
CA GLU A 690 -21.69 -11.81 -2.52
C GLU A 690 -20.40 -11.29 -3.19
N GLU A 691 -19.57 -10.44 -2.55
CA GLU A 691 -18.20 -10.13 -3.03
C GLU A 691 -17.25 -11.35 -3.02
N ARG A 692 -17.65 -12.47 -2.38
CA ARG A 692 -16.91 -13.73 -2.35
C ARG A 692 -17.31 -14.72 -3.45
N LEU A 693 -18.27 -14.36 -4.30
CA LEU A 693 -18.67 -15.10 -5.51
C LEU A 693 -18.16 -14.33 -6.74
#